data_AF-A0A349MYN0-F1
#
_entry.id   AF-A0A349MYN0-F1
#
_cell.length_a   1.000
_cell.length_b   1.000
_cell.length_c   1.000
_cell.angle_alpha   90.00
_cell.angle_beta   90.00
_cell.angle_gamma   90.00
#
_symmetry.space_group_name_H-M   'P 1'
#
loop_
_entity.id
_entity.type
_entity.pdbx_description
1 polymer ?
#
loop_
_entity_poly.entity_id
_entity_poly.type
_entity_poly.pdbx_seq_one_letter_code
_entity_poly.pdbx_strand_id
1 'polypeptide(L)'
;MSAAFKRSRTRQVIVDQSIVGLKEVSFEVLRDVRGTTLLLGSMEDMDPVGIHAADSIEVTPIQTLSDREYQKLRQAAFRVARRLHIVGVMHVQFALDPVLDNYFIMKVSPYYDRVSAMLSRASGYPIALVAANVMTGISLPEVKLSSRFAKRTALIEPVLDHVVVRFPIFAFDEAQRRGVKADRQLTTVQKSVGATLGIGRSMEEAMIKAMRAAHYHNRDFAFDALAKITDNDLIQQLIHPRDNRIMLLLEAIRRGYQSDELAELTQIDEFYFHKLRNIYNLEVDTAAHAGDNDWLQRAKYYGFSDGLIAQLWQTNADAVMNQAHTAGIIPTYKTVEPTAGEFSEVVPTFYSTYELENESRPLSDKTALIVTTGAFRLGDGAAGDYVMSTVISELHQQGIKTVVINNNPNAISLIPQLADKQYLEPQEISDILGIIDLEKPRWVFVPGNRLKLIGALRLRHINVIVINKDKASKAAQDGDRFLTRIVYHTNKIGVADPVEIGQTAYEAPTHTLQVENQGVPGIDAEPGAMRQSGFYNTLFSALSGHARMVTTALPFTELALLNKGTGINWIRLLVRALLDKTTAADRRDLNQGPFATATKGEVEMVDVPVNLETRWHANLPLVGAQFRLGAKINTKFPYEFQIIN
;
A
#
# COMPACT_ATOMS: atom_id res chain seq x y z
N MET A 1 -21.27 8.60 24.98
CA MET A 1 -22.43 7.99 24.28
C MET A 1 -23.09 8.86 23.21
N SER A 2 -23.44 10.13 23.45
CA SER A 2 -24.13 10.98 22.45
C SER A 2 -23.45 11.04 21.06
N ALA A 3 -22.12 11.15 21.02
CA ALA A 3 -21.36 11.11 19.77
C ALA A 3 -21.48 9.76 19.03
N ALA A 4 -21.55 8.63 19.74
CA ALA A 4 -21.70 7.30 19.15
C ALA A 4 -23.12 7.12 18.57
N PHE A 5 -24.15 7.58 19.27
CA PHE A 5 -25.54 7.57 18.76
C PHE A 5 -25.71 8.41 17.49
N LYS A 6 -25.04 9.57 17.39
CA LYS A 6 -25.06 10.41 16.18
C LYS A 6 -24.43 9.73 14.95
N ARG A 7 -23.58 8.73 15.18
CA ARG A 7 -22.83 8.03 14.12
C ARG A 7 -23.43 6.72 13.70
N SER A 8 -23.97 5.99 14.66
CA SER A 8 -24.69 4.76 14.39
C SER A 8 -25.85 5.08 13.46
N ARG A 9 -25.84 4.50 12.25
CA ARG A 9 -26.93 4.68 11.28
C ARG A 9 -28.27 4.17 11.84
N THR A 10 -28.22 3.21 12.76
CA THR A 10 -29.37 2.64 13.46
C THR A 10 -29.63 3.28 14.82
N ARG A 11 -28.83 4.28 15.22
CA ARG A 11 -28.85 4.90 16.56
C ARG A 11 -28.77 3.87 17.70
N GLN A 12 -27.95 2.83 17.51
CA GLN A 12 -27.68 1.81 18.52
C GLN A 12 -26.20 1.78 18.88
N VAL A 13 -25.93 1.45 20.15
CA VAL A 13 -24.59 1.15 20.68
C VAL A 13 -24.69 -0.13 21.50
N ILE A 14 -23.65 -0.96 21.41
CA ILE A 14 -23.49 -2.14 22.24
C ILE A 14 -22.48 -1.78 23.33
N VAL A 15 -22.77 -2.15 24.57
CA VAL A 15 -21.89 -1.94 25.73
C VAL A 15 -21.57 -3.32 26.28
N ASP A 16 -20.30 -3.70 26.14
CA ASP A 16 -19.82 -5.03 26.51
C ASP A 16 -18.95 -4.97 27.76
N GLN A 17 -18.82 -6.11 28.43
CA GLN A 17 -17.83 -6.30 29.49
C GLN A 17 -16.42 -6.14 28.91
N SER A 18 -15.51 -5.52 29.67
CA SER A 18 -14.11 -5.39 29.27
C SER A 18 -13.44 -6.75 29.19
N ILE A 19 -12.79 -7.00 28.05
CA ILE A 19 -11.94 -8.15 27.75
C ILE A 19 -10.55 -7.69 27.28
N VAL A 20 -10.15 -6.48 27.71
CA VAL A 20 -8.86 -5.87 27.37
C VAL A 20 -7.72 -6.72 27.91
N GLY A 21 -6.65 -6.88 27.13
CA GLY A 21 -5.50 -7.71 27.47
C GLY A 21 -5.60 -9.15 26.98
N LEU A 22 -6.79 -9.62 26.57
CA LEU A 22 -6.92 -10.95 25.96
C LEU A 22 -6.28 -11.00 24.57
N LYS A 23 -5.87 -12.20 24.15
CA LYS A 23 -5.29 -12.44 22.82
C LYS A 23 -6.36 -12.29 21.74
N GLU A 24 -6.12 -11.46 20.72
CA GLU A 24 -7.03 -11.30 19.58
C GLU A 24 -6.60 -12.20 18.41
N VAL A 25 -7.50 -13.06 17.95
CA VAL A 25 -7.28 -13.93 16.78
C VAL A 25 -8.49 -13.90 15.87
N SER A 26 -8.26 -14.13 14.57
CA SER A 26 -9.33 -14.12 13.58
C SER A 26 -9.26 -15.30 12.62
N PHE A 27 -10.42 -15.68 12.10
CA PHE A 27 -10.60 -16.80 11.18
C PHE A 27 -11.46 -16.35 10.00
N GLU A 28 -10.99 -16.62 8.78
CA GLU A 28 -11.72 -16.38 7.53
C GLU A 28 -12.28 -17.71 7.04
N VAL A 29 -13.60 -17.84 7.02
CA VAL A 29 -14.27 -19.07 6.57
C VAL A 29 -15.04 -18.81 5.29
N LEU A 30 -15.16 -19.85 4.47
CA LEU A 30 -16.01 -19.84 3.29
C LEU A 30 -16.99 -21.00 3.35
N ARG A 31 -18.26 -20.72 3.06
CA ARG A 31 -19.33 -21.72 3.04
C ARG A 31 -20.11 -21.68 1.73
N ASP A 32 -20.35 -22.84 1.14
CA ASP A 32 -21.14 -22.96 -0.08
C ASP A 32 -22.63 -23.23 0.14
N VAL A 33 -23.40 -23.24 -0.97
CA VAL A 33 -24.84 -23.51 -0.95
C VAL A 33 -25.20 -24.92 -0.48
N ARG A 34 -24.28 -25.90 -0.58
CA ARG A 34 -24.47 -27.26 -0.06
C ARG A 34 -24.11 -27.37 1.41
N GLY A 35 -23.54 -26.32 2.00
CA GLY A 35 -23.09 -26.26 3.38
C GLY A 35 -21.66 -26.75 3.60
N THR A 36 -20.92 -27.08 2.54
CA THR A 36 -19.48 -27.33 2.60
C THR A 36 -18.82 -26.07 3.16
N THR A 37 -18.01 -26.21 4.20
CA THR A 37 -17.36 -25.07 4.88
C THR A 37 -15.87 -25.33 4.95
N LEU A 38 -15.06 -24.34 4.54
CA LEU A 38 -13.60 -24.36 4.57
C LEU A 38 -13.09 -23.21 5.42
N LEU A 39 -11.97 -23.45 6.10
CA LEU A 39 -11.15 -22.38 6.67
C LEU A 39 -10.15 -21.90 5.61
N LEU A 40 -10.23 -20.62 5.23
CA LEU A 40 -9.36 -20.03 4.22
C LEU A 40 -8.08 -19.44 4.81
N GLY A 41 -8.07 -19.15 6.11
CA GLY A 41 -6.90 -18.66 6.80
C GLY A 41 -7.25 -18.11 8.18
N SER A 42 -6.20 -17.79 8.93
CA SER A 42 -6.32 -17.29 10.29
C SER A 42 -5.21 -16.30 10.57
N MET A 43 -5.49 -15.31 11.42
CA MET A 43 -4.54 -14.27 11.80
C MET A 43 -4.48 -14.11 13.32
N GLU A 44 -3.32 -13.75 13.81
CA GLU A 44 -3.05 -13.42 15.21
C GLU A 44 -2.60 -11.97 15.30
N ASP A 45 -3.25 -11.21 16.18
CA ASP A 45 -2.82 -9.84 16.45
C ASP A 45 -1.72 -9.90 17.51
N MET A 46 -0.60 -9.24 17.25
CA MET A 46 0.49 -9.12 18.22
C MET A 46 0.06 -8.26 19.40
N ASP A 47 -0.75 -7.22 19.16
CA ASP A 47 -1.32 -6.42 20.23
C ASP A 47 -2.57 -7.09 20.80
N PRO A 48 -2.75 -7.07 22.13
CA PRO A 48 -3.93 -7.63 22.75
C PRO A 48 -5.17 -6.77 22.50
N VAL A 49 -6.34 -7.36 22.79
CA VAL A 49 -7.63 -6.67 22.75
C VAL A 49 -7.57 -5.37 23.55
N GLY A 50 -8.08 -4.30 22.96
CA GLY A 50 -7.98 -2.93 23.48
C GLY A 50 -7.37 -1.98 22.47
N ILE A 51 -6.62 -2.51 21.50
CA ILE A 51 -6.24 -1.83 20.26
C ILE A 51 -7.08 -2.39 19.14
N HIS A 52 -7.55 -1.52 18.24
CA HIS A 52 -8.26 -1.96 17.06
C HIS A 52 -7.33 -2.79 16.16
N ALA A 53 -7.72 -4.00 15.77
CA ALA A 53 -6.93 -4.92 14.94
C ALA A 53 -6.18 -4.24 13.76
N ALA A 54 -6.85 -3.32 13.03
CA ALA A 54 -6.21 -2.62 11.91
C ALA A 54 -5.01 -1.71 12.28
N ASP A 55 -4.91 -1.29 13.55
CA ASP A 55 -3.79 -0.55 14.15
C ASP A 55 -2.77 -1.46 14.83
N SER A 56 -3.06 -2.76 14.92
CA SER A 56 -2.13 -3.78 15.40
C SER A 56 -1.22 -4.30 14.29
N ILE A 57 -0.10 -4.87 14.70
CA ILE A 57 0.69 -5.76 13.84
C ILE A 57 -0.01 -7.12 13.82
N GLU A 58 -0.49 -7.53 12.65
CA GLU A 58 -1.23 -8.80 12.48
C GLU A 58 -0.32 -9.82 11.77
N VAL A 59 -0.31 -11.08 12.21
CA VAL A 59 0.55 -12.16 11.69
C VAL A 59 -0.30 -13.31 11.16
N THR A 60 0.10 -13.91 10.02
CA THR A 60 -0.49 -15.15 9.51
C THR A 60 0.61 -16.10 9.01
N PRO A 61 0.52 -17.41 9.28
CA PRO A 61 -0.49 -18.07 10.11
C PRO A 61 -0.39 -17.68 11.60
N ILE A 62 -1.37 -18.11 12.41
CA ILE A 62 -1.34 -17.99 13.87
C ILE A 62 -0.08 -18.69 14.42
N GLN A 63 0.59 -18.09 15.40
CA GLN A 63 1.89 -18.54 15.90
C GLN A 63 1.80 -19.25 17.26
N THR A 64 0.85 -18.86 18.12
CA THR A 64 0.90 -19.19 19.55
C THR A 64 -0.25 -20.06 20.05
N LEU A 65 -1.13 -20.53 19.17
CA LEU A 65 -2.21 -21.45 19.54
C LEU A 65 -1.77 -22.90 19.41
N SER A 66 -2.16 -23.72 20.39
CA SER A 66 -2.15 -25.17 20.23
C SER A 66 -3.18 -25.61 19.18
N ASP A 67 -2.97 -26.77 18.56
CA ASP A 67 -3.96 -27.32 17.62
C ASP A 67 -5.34 -27.48 18.27
N ARG A 68 -5.40 -27.84 19.56
CA ARG A 68 -6.67 -27.95 20.29
C ARG A 68 -7.43 -26.62 20.32
N GLU A 69 -6.75 -25.51 20.65
CA GLU A 69 -7.35 -24.18 20.65
C GLU A 69 -7.75 -23.76 19.24
N TYR A 70 -6.87 -24.01 18.25
CA TYR A 70 -7.12 -23.70 16.85
C TYR A 70 -8.37 -24.40 16.32
N GLN A 71 -8.49 -25.72 16.52
CA GLN A 71 -9.66 -26.49 16.10
C GLN A 71 -10.93 -26.08 16.86
N LYS A 72 -10.83 -25.71 18.14
CA LYS A 72 -11.96 -25.21 18.94
C LYS A 72 -12.52 -23.92 18.35
N LEU A 73 -11.66 -22.96 18.00
CA LEU A 73 -12.04 -21.69 17.37
C LEU A 73 -12.53 -21.88 15.93
N ARG A 74 -11.87 -22.73 15.13
CA ARG A 74 -12.32 -23.14 13.79
C ARG A 74 -13.74 -23.71 13.82
N GLN A 75 -14.01 -24.64 14.74
CA GLN A 75 -15.35 -25.20 14.89
C GLN A 75 -16.38 -24.15 15.32
N ALA A 76 -15.99 -23.20 16.19
CA ALA A 76 -16.84 -22.09 16.57
C ALA A 76 -17.21 -21.21 15.36
N ALA A 77 -16.23 -20.83 14.53
CA ALA A 77 -16.45 -20.09 13.30
C ALA A 77 -17.39 -20.84 12.34
N PHE A 78 -17.20 -22.15 12.16
CA PHE A 78 -18.09 -22.98 11.33
C PHE A 78 -19.52 -23.05 11.88
N ARG A 79 -19.70 -23.15 13.21
CA ARG A 79 -21.03 -23.11 13.83
C ARG A 79 -21.73 -21.78 13.58
N VAL A 80 -21.01 -20.66 13.69
CA VAL A 80 -21.54 -19.32 13.38
C VAL A 80 -21.95 -19.24 11.91
N ALA A 81 -21.09 -19.67 10.98
CA ALA A 81 -21.37 -19.64 9.54
C ALA A 81 -22.66 -20.39 9.19
N ARG A 82 -22.84 -21.58 9.77
CA ARG A 82 -24.02 -22.42 9.57
C ARG A 82 -25.27 -21.78 10.18
N ARG A 83 -25.17 -21.25 11.40
CA ARG A 83 -26.32 -20.69 12.13
C ARG A 83 -26.86 -19.40 11.49
N LEU A 84 -25.97 -18.62 10.88
CA LEU A 84 -26.29 -17.43 10.10
C LEU A 84 -26.62 -17.73 8.63
N HIS A 85 -26.58 -19.00 8.22
CA HIS A 85 -26.83 -19.46 6.85
C HIS A 85 -25.98 -18.74 5.80
N ILE A 86 -24.71 -18.47 6.12
CA ILE A 86 -23.79 -17.78 5.21
C ILE A 86 -23.56 -18.61 3.94
N VAL A 87 -23.61 -17.95 2.78
CA VAL A 87 -23.14 -18.44 1.49
C VAL A 87 -22.13 -17.42 0.97
N GLY A 88 -20.87 -17.82 0.84
CA GLY A 88 -19.74 -16.92 0.60
C GLY A 88 -18.78 -16.91 1.79
N VAL A 89 -18.08 -15.78 1.97
CA VAL A 89 -17.06 -15.61 3.01
C VAL A 89 -17.63 -15.01 4.30
N MET A 90 -17.01 -15.34 5.42
CA MET A 90 -17.27 -14.73 6.71
C MET A 90 -15.98 -14.69 7.53
N HIS A 91 -15.64 -13.49 7.98
CA HIS A 91 -14.57 -13.24 8.92
C HIS A 91 -15.13 -13.23 10.35
N VAL A 92 -14.51 -13.97 11.28
CA VAL A 92 -14.85 -13.98 12.71
C VAL A 92 -13.63 -13.59 13.54
N GLN A 93 -13.81 -12.63 14.44
CA GLN A 93 -12.80 -12.21 15.42
C GLN A 93 -13.12 -12.77 16.80
N PHE A 94 -12.11 -13.29 17.47
CA PHE A 94 -12.18 -13.88 18.79
C PHE A 94 -11.20 -13.18 19.74
N ALA A 95 -11.60 -13.07 21.02
CA ALA A 95 -10.68 -12.86 22.12
C ALA A 95 -10.50 -14.19 22.85
N LEU A 96 -9.26 -14.63 23.04
CA LEU A 96 -8.92 -15.85 23.77
C LEU A 96 -8.31 -15.48 25.12
N ASP A 97 -8.85 -16.10 26.17
CA ASP A 97 -8.25 -16.12 27.51
C ASP A 97 -7.31 -17.33 27.62
N PRO A 98 -5.98 -17.12 27.63
CA PRO A 98 -5.01 -18.21 27.65
C PRO A 98 -4.98 -18.94 28.99
N VAL A 99 -5.48 -18.33 30.08
CA VAL A 99 -5.45 -18.91 31.43
C VAL A 99 -6.69 -19.77 31.67
N LEU A 100 -7.87 -19.29 31.24
CA LEU A 100 -9.14 -19.96 31.50
C LEU A 100 -9.59 -20.90 30.37
N ASP A 101 -8.84 -21.01 29.27
CA ASP A 101 -9.25 -21.73 28.04
C ASP A 101 -10.68 -21.35 27.61
N ASN A 102 -11.01 -20.06 27.69
CA ASN A 102 -12.31 -19.51 27.29
C ASN A 102 -12.11 -18.52 26.14
N TYR A 103 -13.12 -18.37 25.30
CA TYR A 103 -13.07 -17.41 24.20
C TYR A 103 -14.37 -16.60 24.10
N PHE A 104 -14.24 -15.40 23.53
CA PHE A 104 -15.34 -14.49 23.24
C PHE A 104 -15.39 -14.24 21.73
N ILE A 105 -16.58 -14.20 21.15
CA ILE A 105 -16.76 -13.75 19.76
C ILE A 105 -16.94 -12.23 19.81
N MET A 106 -16.00 -11.49 19.24
CA MET A 106 -16.02 -10.03 19.26
C MET A 106 -16.80 -9.46 18.08
N LYS A 107 -16.58 -10.02 16.89
CA LYS A 107 -17.17 -9.51 15.66
C LYS A 107 -17.33 -10.62 14.63
N VAL A 108 -18.41 -10.51 13.86
CA VAL A 108 -18.67 -11.34 12.68
C VAL A 108 -18.91 -10.41 11.50
N SER A 109 -18.10 -10.55 10.45
CA SER A 109 -18.22 -9.79 9.19
C SER A 109 -18.58 -10.76 8.06
N PRO A 110 -19.86 -10.89 7.68
CA PRO A 110 -20.32 -11.84 6.67
C PRO A 110 -20.14 -11.32 5.23
N TYR A 111 -18.98 -10.74 4.94
CA TYR A 111 -18.65 -10.16 3.65
C TYR A 111 -17.14 -10.12 3.43
N TYR A 112 -16.72 -9.99 2.17
CA TYR A 112 -15.32 -9.83 1.80
C TYR A 112 -14.78 -8.50 2.35
N ASP A 113 -13.78 -8.57 3.21
CA ASP A 113 -13.20 -7.40 3.86
C ASP A 113 -11.68 -7.31 3.66
N ARG A 114 -11.01 -6.46 4.45
CA ARG A 114 -9.56 -6.27 4.40
C ARG A 114 -8.78 -7.55 4.75
N VAL A 115 -9.33 -8.39 5.63
CA VAL A 115 -8.72 -9.64 6.09
C VAL A 115 -8.83 -10.67 4.96
N SER A 116 -10.00 -10.76 4.30
CA SER A 116 -10.15 -11.56 3.08
C SER A 116 -9.14 -11.17 2.00
N ALA A 117 -8.94 -9.87 1.77
CA ALA A 117 -7.95 -9.39 0.80
C ALA A 117 -6.52 -9.74 1.20
N MET A 118 -6.16 -9.55 2.46
CA MET A 118 -4.82 -9.89 2.97
C MET A 118 -4.55 -11.40 2.88
N LEU A 119 -5.47 -12.25 3.33
CA LEU A 119 -5.29 -13.71 3.29
C LEU A 119 -5.22 -14.25 1.86
N SER A 120 -5.90 -13.62 0.90
CA SER A 120 -5.73 -13.95 -0.51
C SER A 120 -4.32 -13.64 -1.03
N ARG A 121 -3.66 -12.61 -0.50
CA ARG A 121 -2.25 -12.31 -0.80
C ARG A 121 -1.28 -13.19 -0.05
N ALA A 122 -1.59 -13.54 1.19
CA ALA A 122 -0.73 -14.34 2.04
C ALA A 122 -0.71 -15.81 1.58
N SER A 123 -1.85 -16.37 1.17
CA SER A 123 -1.93 -17.77 0.75
C SER A 123 -1.84 -17.98 -0.75
N GLY A 124 -2.00 -16.94 -1.57
CA GLY A 124 -2.18 -17.11 -3.03
C GLY A 124 -3.54 -17.70 -3.42
N TYR A 125 -4.39 -18.09 -2.46
CA TYR A 125 -5.73 -18.59 -2.72
C TYR A 125 -6.63 -17.46 -3.27
N PRO A 126 -7.38 -17.69 -4.37
CA PRO A 126 -8.19 -16.65 -5.01
C PRO A 126 -9.56 -16.46 -4.32
N ILE A 127 -9.55 -15.98 -3.07
CA ILE A 127 -10.74 -15.88 -2.19
C ILE A 127 -11.90 -15.17 -2.90
N ALA A 128 -11.64 -14.00 -3.51
CA ALA A 128 -12.68 -13.23 -4.18
C ALA A 128 -13.34 -13.97 -5.35
N LEU A 129 -12.56 -14.72 -6.14
CA LEU A 129 -13.08 -15.47 -7.29
C LEU A 129 -13.94 -16.66 -6.83
N VAL A 130 -13.46 -17.40 -5.81
CA VAL A 130 -14.20 -18.54 -5.27
C VAL A 130 -15.47 -18.07 -4.59
N ALA A 131 -15.38 -17.02 -3.75
CA ALA A 131 -16.53 -16.42 -3.09
C ALA A 131 -17.60 -15.96 -4.09
N ALA A 132 -17.20 -15.29 -5.18
CA ALA A 132 -18.13 -14.84 -6.21
C ALA A 132 -18.89 -16.00 -6.87
N ASN A 133 -18.21 -17.11 -7.20
CA ASN A 133 -18.88 -18.30 -7.75
C ASN A 133 -19.85 -18.93 -6.73
N VAL A 134 -19.42 -19.03 -5.48
CA VAL A 134 -20.25 -19.62 -4.43
C VAL A 134 -21.50 -18.80 -4.14
N MET A 135 -21.37 -17.47 -4.14
CA MET A 135 -22.49 -16.54 -3.95
C MET A 135 -23.51 -16.59 -5.10
N THR A 136 -23.15 -17.06 -6.30
CA THR A 136 -24.09 -17.28 -7.42
C THR A 136 -24.74 -18.67 -7.40
N GLY A 137 -24.49 -19.47 -6.36
CA GLY A 137 -25.10 -20.79 -6.19
C GLY A 137 -24.28 -21.97 -6.68
N ILE A 138 -23.02 -21.74 -7.09
CA ILE A 138 -22.11 -22.81 -7.51
C ILE A 138 -21.52 -23.48 -6.26
N SER A 139 -21.54 -24.81 -6.19
CA SER A 139 -20.90 -25.52 -5.07
C SER A 139 -19.38 -25.52 -5.22
N LEU A 140 -18.63 -25.59 -4.11
CA LEU A 140 -17.15 -25.54 -4.14
C LEU A 140 -16.51 -26.55 -5.12
N PRO A 141 -16.97 -27.81 -5.22
CA PRO A 141 -16.44 -28.77 -6.19
C PRO A 141 -16.68 -28.41 -7.67
N GLU A 142 -17.63 -27.51 -7.95
CA GLU A 142 -18.02 -27.09 -9.30
C GLU A 142 -17.41 -25.75 -9.70
N VAL A 143 -16.73 -25.06 -8.76
CA VAL A 143 -16.04 -23.79 -9.03
C VAL A 143 -14.93 -24.04 -10.05
N LYS A 144 -14.97 -23.28 -11.15
CA LYS A 144 -13.95 -23.32 -12.20
C LYS A 144 -13.07 -22.09 -12.10
N LEU A 145 -11.81 -22.32 -11.78
CA LEU A 145 -10.76 -21.30 -11.82
C LEU A 145 -10.04 -21.33 -13.18
N SER A 146 -9.34 -20.25 -13.50
CA SER A 146 -8.52 -20.21 -14.72
C SER A 146 -7.36 -21.22 -14.64
N SER A 147 -6.74 -21.53 -15.78
CA SER A 147 -5.60 -22.45 -15.87
C SER A 147 -4.35 -22.02 -15.10
N ARG A 148 -4.37 -20.85 -14.46
CA ARG A 148 -3.31 -20.38 -13.55
C ARG A 148 -3.34 -21.07 -12.18
N PHE A 149 -4.50 -21.64 -11.81
CA PHE A 149 -4.68 -22.35 -10.55
C PHE A 149 -4.76 -23.86 -10.81
N ALA A 150 -4.41 -24.67 -9.82
CA ALA A 150 -4.61 -26.10 -9.91
C ALA A 150 -6.11 -26.44 -10.01
N LYS A 151 -6.42 -27.60 -10.60
CA LYS A 151 -7.79 -28.03 -10.91
C LYS A 151 -8.72 -28.06 -9.69
N ARG A 152 -8.18 -28.22 -8.49
CA ARG A 152 -8.93 -28.32 -7.24
C ARG A 152 -8.62 -27.22 -6.22
N THR A 153 -7.93 -26.15 -6.61
CA THR A 153 -7.59 -25.05 -5.69
C THR A 153 -8.83 -24.44 -5.01
N ALA A 154 -10.02 -24.48 -5.61
CA ALA A 154 -11.22 -23.97 -4.93
C ALA A 154 -11.65 -24.80 -3.70
N LEU A 155 -11.27 -26.09 -3.61
CA LEU A 155 -11.72 -27.02 -2.56
C LEU A 155 -10.53 -27.47 -1.68
N ILE A 156 -9.76 -26.50 -1.17
CA ILE A 156 -8.68 -26.73 -0.20
C ILE A 156 -8.78 -25.71 0.95
N GLU A 157 -8.30 -26.10 2.13
CA GLU A 157 -7.95 -25.15 3.18
C GLU A 157 -6.48 -24.75 2.93
N PRO A 158 -6.15 -23.47 2.69
CA PRO A 158 -4.79 -23.07 2.36
C PRO A 158 -3.81 -23.31 3.50
N VAL A 159 -2.60 -23.74 3.15
CA VAL A 159 -1.47 -23.94 4.08
C VAL A 159 -0.31 -23.08 3.63
N LEU A 160 0.33 -22.37 4.56
CA LEU A 160 1.45 -21.48 4.29
C LEU A 160 2.74 -22.12 4.82
N ASP A 161 3.79 -22.09 4.00
CA ASP A 161 5.17 -22.46 4.36
C ASP A 161 6.04 -21.24 4.71
N HIS A 162 5.39 -20.12 5.00
CA HIS A 162 6.01 -18.84 5.27
C HIS A 162 5.14 -18.04 6.24
N VAL A 163 5.73 -16.97 6.79
CA VAL A 163 5.07 -16.03 7.69
C VAL A 163 4.83 -14.73 6.96
N VAL A 164 3.63 -14.18 7.13
CA VAL A 164 3.26 -12.86 6.63
C VAL A 164 2.94 -11.96 7.82
N VAL A 165 3.63 -10.83 7.89
CA VAL A 165 3.40 -9.78 8.88
C VAL A 165 2.76 -8.58 8.19
N ARG A 166 1.60 -8.15 8.68
CA ARG A 166 0.98 -6.89 8.31
C ARG A 166 1.38 -5.82 9.31
N PHE A 167 1.99 -4.76 8.81
CA PHE A 167 2.42 -3.64 9.63
C PHE A 167 1.53 -2.40 9.40
N PRO A 168 0.97 -1.78 10.43
CA PRO A 168 0.10 -0.61 10.31
C PRO A 168 0.89 0.66 9.95
N ILE A 169 0.32 1.51 9.11
CA ILE A 169 0.89 2.81 8.76
C ILE A 169 0.04 3.92 9.36
N PHE A 170 0.70 4.78 10.12
CA PHE A 170 0.12 5.99 10.71
C PHE A 170 0.60 7.25 9.97
N ALA A 171 -0.14 8.34 10.11
CA ALA A 171 0.19 9.62 9.47
C ALA A 171 0.11 10.80 10.44
N PHE A 172 0.45 10.56 11.71
CA PHE A 172 0.42 11.57 12.77
C PHE A 172 1.40 12.72 12.49
N ASP A 173 2.59 12.44 11.95
CA ASP A 173 3.59 13.48 11.67
C ASP A 173 3.19 14.35 10.49
N GLU A 174 2.63 13.76 9.43
CA GLU A 174 2.06 14.50 8.31
C GLU A 174 0.91 15.41 8.77
N ALA A 175 0.10 14.94 9.72
CA ALA A 175 -0.96 15.72 10.33
C ALA A 175 -0.42 16.89 11.16
N GLN A 176 0.56 16.63 12.02
CA GLN A 176 1.15 17.62 12.90
C GLN A 176 1.86 18.73 12.10
N ARG A 177 2.55 18.38 11.01
CA ARG A 177 3.15 19.36 10.09
C ARG A 177 2.11 20.28 9.43
N ARG A 178 0.83 19.87 9.40
CA ARG A 178 -0.30 20.69 8.93
C ARG A 178 -1.05 21.40 10.06
N GLY A 179 -0.48 21.43 11.26
CA GLY A 179 -1.06 22.09 12.43
C GLY A 179 -2.15 21.28 13.14
N VAL A 180 -2.37 20.02 12.77
CA VAL A 180 -3.38 19.19 13.42
C VAL A 180 -2.77 18.46 14.62
N LYS A 181 -3.26 18.77 15.82
CA LYS A 181 -2.91 18.03 17.03
C LYS A 181 -3.77 16.76 17.11
N ALA A 182 -3.13 15.60 17.04
CA ALA A 182 -3.80 14.30 17.14
C ALA A 182 -3.27 13.53 18.34
N ASP A 183 -4.18 12.87 19.06
CA ASP A 183 -3.82 11.91 20.09
C ASP A 183 -3.24 10.65 19.43
N ARG A 184 -2.00 10.32 19.80
CA ARG A 184 -1.23 9.19 19.27
C ARG A 184 -1.49 7.87 20.01
N GLN A 185 -2.21 7.88 21.12
CA GLN A 185 -2.52 6.66 21.88
C GLN A 185 -3.41 5.71 21.07
N LEU A 186 -3.05 4.44 20.96
CA LEU A 186 -3.83 3.43 20.26
C LEU A 186 -4.96 2.93 21.16
N THR A 187 -6.14 2.72 20.58
CA THR A 187 -7.37 2.30 21.28
C THR A 187 -8.22 1.42 20.36
N THR A 188 -9.43 1.06 20.78
CA THR A 188 -10.42 0.35 19.94
C THR A 188 -10.93 1.16 18.74
N VAL A 189 -10.47 2.41 18.57
CA VAL A 189 -10.76 3.25 17.40
C VAL A 189 -9.55 3.28 16.48
N GLN A 190 -9.72 2.79 15.25
CA GLN A 190 -8.69 2.81 14.22
C GLN A 190 -8.17 4.24 13.92
N LYS A 191 -6.83 4.38 13.94
CA LYS A 191 -6.08 5.60 13.58
C LYS A 191 -5.10 5.37 12.43
N SER A 192 -4.79 4.14 12.07
CA SER A 192 -3.98 3.79 10.89
C SER A 192 -4.65 4.24 9.59
N VAL A 193 -3.84 4.66 8.62
CA VAL A 193 -4.28 5.13 7.29
C VAL A 193 -3.96 4.15 6.18
N GLY A 194 -3.18 3.11 6.47
CA GLY A 194 -2.71 2.11 5.52
C GLY A 194 -1.97 0.99 6.22
N ALA A 195 -1.36 0.11 5.43
CA ALA A 195 -0.52 -0.97 5.92
C ALA A 195 0.47 -1.46 4.86
N THR A 196 1.47 -2.20 5.32
CA THR A 196 2.42 -2.96 4.51
C THR A 196 2.40 -4.43 4.88
N LEU A 197 2.86 -5.27 3.96
CA LEU A 197 3.17 -6.67 4.19
C LEU A 197 4.69 -6.86 4.20
N GLY A 198 5.16 -7.73 5.07
CA GLY A 198 6.43 -8.44 4.95
C GLY A 198 6.18 -9.93 4.92
N ILE A 199 6.90 -10.63 4.05
CA ILE A 199 6.78 -12.08 3.87
C ILE A 199 8.17 -12.68 4.00
N GLY A 200 8.30 -13.73 4.80
CA GLY A 200 9.56 -14.43 5.00
C GLY A 200 9.37 -15.86 5.50
N ARG A 201 10.43 -16.66 5.46
CA ARG A 201 10.49 -18.05 5.96
C ARG A 201 10.51 -18.11 7.49
N SER A 202 10.74 -16.97 8.14
CA SER A 202 10.68 -16.81 9.58
C SER A 202 9.88 -15.58 9.97
N MET A 203 9.39 -15.55 11.21
CA MET A 203 8.74 -14.37 11.79
C MET A 203 9.70 -13.17 11.73
N GLU A 204 10.97 -13.38 12.08
CA GLU A 204 12.00 -12.34 12.11
C GLU A 204 12.19 -11.69 10.73
N GLU A 205 12.34 -12.51 9.67
CA GLU A 205 12.45 -12.02 8.28
C GLU A 205 11.19 -11.27 7.85
N ALA A 206 10.01 -11.83 8.10
CA ALA A 206 8.74 -11.21 7.74
C ALA A 206 8.53 -9.87 8.47
N MET A 207 8.84 -9.81 9.77
CA MET A 207 8.73 -8.61 10.59
C MET A 207 9.67 -7.50 10.09
N ILE A 208 10.94 -7.82 9.86
CA ILE A 208 11.93 -6.84 9.39
C ILE A 208 11.57 -6.32 8.00
N LYS A 209 11.13 -7.19 7.08
CA LYS A 209 10.64 -6.77 5.76
C LYS A 209 9.40 -5.88 5.89
N ALA A 210 8.47 -6.20 6.77
CA ALA A 210 7.25 -5.39 6.99
C ALA A 210 7.56 -4.01 7.58
N MET A 211 8.54 -3.95 8.48
CA MET A 211 9.09 -2.71 9.04
C MET A 211 9.76 -1.88 7.95
N ARG A 212 10.74 -2.44 7.21
CA ARG A 212 11.42 -1.78 6.08
C ARG A 212 10.44 -1.20 5.06
N ALA A 213 9.42 -1.98 4.73
CA ALA A 213 8.32 -1.59 3.87
C ALA A 213 7.56 -0.35 4.39
N ALA A 214 7.39 -0.20 5.70
CA ALA A 214 6.74 0.94 6.33
C ALA A 214 7.61 2.21 6.34
N HIS A 215 8.94 2.07 6.28
CA HIS A 215 9.92 3.13 6.57
C HIS A 215 10.06 4.27 5.57
N TYR A 216 9.42 4.25 4.40
CA TYR A 216 9.70 5.24 3.32
C TYR A 216 9.60 6.73 3.69
N HIS A 217 9.03 7.14 4.83
CA HIS A 217 9.11 8.52 5.33
C HIS A 217 9.36 8.71 6.84
N ASN A 218 9.55 7.63 7.62
CA ASN A 218 9.83 7.78 9.05
C ASN A 218 11.35 7.83 9.22
N ARG A 219 11.91 9.05 9.26
CA ARG A 219 13.30 9.26 9.69
C ARG A 219 13.57 8.73 11.10
N ASP A 220 12.51 8.43 11.85
CA ASP A 220 12.51 7.96 13.24
C ASP A 220 12.35 6.43 13.38
N PHE A 221 12.62 5.67 12.31
CA PHE A 221 12.82 4.21 12.37
C PHE A 221 14.29 3.85 12.22
N ALA A 222 15.17 4.67 12.81
CA ALA A 222 16.49 4.21 13.15
C ALA A 222 16.36 3.37 14.43
N PHE A 223 17.12 2.28 14.55
CA PHE A 223 17.05 1.42 15.74
C PHE A 223 17.35 2.19 17.04
N ASP A 224 18.06 3.32 16.96
CA ASP A 224 18.37 4.26 18.03
C ASP A 224 17.41 5.47 18.12
N ALA A 225 16.33 5.51 17.32
CA ALA A 225 15.43 6.66 17.27
C ALA A 225 14.78 7.01 18.61
N LEU A 226 14.65 6.01 19.49
CA LEU A 226 14.13 6.17 20.85
C LEU A 226 15.22 6.14 21.94
N ALA A 227 16.51 6.15 21.60
CA ALA A 227 17.59 6.11 22.60
C ALA A 227 17.53 7.25 23.63
N LYS A 228 16.85 8.36 23.29
CA LYS A 228 16.67 9.53 24.16
C LYS A 228 15.37 9.52 25.00
N ILE A 229 14.51 8.51 24.86
CA ILE A 229 13.29 8.43 25.68
C ILE A 229 13.64 8.19 27.15
N THR A 230 12.98 8.88 28.07
CA THR A 230 13.16 8.66 29.51
C THR A 230 12.56 7.32 29.94
N ASP A 231 13.06 6.71 31.02
CA ASP A 231 12.50 5.44 31.52
C ASP A 231 11.03 5.59 31.93
N ASN A 232 10.66 6.73 32.52
CA ASN A 232 9.27 7.02 32.86
C ASN A 232 8.38 7.08 31.61
N ASP A 233 8.81 7.78 30.55
CA ASP A 233 8.06 7.84 29.30
C ASP A 233 7.99 6.48 28.59
N LEU A 234 9.04 5.66 28.72
CA LEU A 234 9.08 4.31 28.16
C LEU A 234 8.04 3.41 28.83
N ILE A 235 8.05 3.34 30.17
CA ILE A 235 7.07 2.54 30.94
C ILE A 235 5.65 3.01 30.65
N GLN A 236 5.42 4.33 30.62
CA GLN A 236 4.10 4.87 30.29
C GLN A 236 3.63 4.44 28.90
N GLN A 237 4.52 4.39 27.90
CA GLN A 237 4.14 3.96 26.55
C GLN A 237 4.06 2.43 26.38
N LEU A 238 4.71 1.63 27.25
CA LEU A 238 4.51 0.18 27.29
C LEU A 238 3.08 -0.15 27.74
N ILE A 239 2.57 0.57 28.74
CA ILE A 239 1.22 0.42 29.29
C ILE A 239 0.17 1.12 28.40
N HIS A 240 0.51 2.29 27.84
CA HIS A 240 -0.37 3.10 27.00
C HIS A 240 0.21 3.23 25.58
N PRO A 241 -0.08 2.24 24.71
CA PRO A 241 0.59 2.10 23.43
C PRO A 241 0.31 3.25 22.48
N ARG A 242 1.30 3.54 21.63
CA ARG A 242 1.27 4.59 20.59
C ARG A 242 1.75 4.02 19.26
N ASP A 243 1.74 4.83 18.21
CA ASP A 243 2.14 4.45 16.84
C ASP A 243 3.61 4.04 16.67
N ASN A 244 4.48 4.32 17.65
CA ASN A 244 5.88 3.90 17.71
C ASN A 244 6.11 2.57 18.45
N ARG A 245 5.05 1.79 18.73
CA ARG A 245 5.10 0.64 19.66
C ARG A 245 6.24 -0.34 19.38
N ILE A 246 6.41 -0.81 18.15
CA ILE A 246 7.47 -1.79 17.84
C ILE A 246 8.88 -1.26 18.16
N MET A 247 9.13 0.02 17.91
CA MET A 247 10.40 0.67 18.21
C MET A 247 10.60 0.79 19.72
N LEU A 248 9.53 1.09 20.46
CA LEU A 248 9.56 1.15 21.91
C LEU A 248 9.89 -0.21 22.53
N LEU A 249 9.29 -1.30 22.02
CA LEU A 249 9.55 -2.65 22.52
C LEU A 249 11.00 -3.07 22.26
N LEU A 250 11.54 -2.79 21.08
CA LEU A 250 12.95 -3.03 20.76
C LEU A 250 13.88 -2.22 21.66
N GLU A 251 13.56 -0.96 21.95
CA GLU A 251 14.32 -0.13 22.89
C GLU A 251 14.26 -0.68 24.32
N ALA A 252 13.11 -1.14 24.80
CA ALA A 252 13.01 -1.78 26.11
C ALA A 252 13.87 -3.04 26.20
N ILE A 253 13.88 -3.86 25.15
CA ILE A 253 14.77 -5.02 25.00
C ILE A 253 16.24 -4.60 25.09
N ARG A 254 16.65 -3.51 24.42
CA ARG A 254 18.03 -2.96 24.53
C ARG A 254 18.40 -2.51 25.93
N ARG A 255 17.44 -2.00 26.71
CA ARG A 255 17.63 -1.59 28.11
C ARG A 255 17.65 -2.74 29.10
N GLY A 256 17.47 -3.98 28.63
CA GLY A 256 17.59 -5.19 29.45
C GLY A 256 16.31 -5.67 30.11
N TYR A 257 15.14 -5.11 29.76
CA TYR A 257 13.84 -5.65 30.20
C TYR A 257 13.70 -7.11 29.79
N GLN A 258 13.15 -7.96 30.65
CA GLN A 258 12.93 -9.37 30.36
C GLN A 258 11.61 -9.60 29.61
N SER A 259 11.49 -10.74 28.91
CA SER A 259 10.33 -11.04 28.07
C SER A 259 9.03 -11.17 28.88
N ASP A 260 9.12 -11.74 30.08
CA ASP A 260 8.01 -11.88 31.03
C ASP A 260 7.56 -10.53 31.60
N GLU A 261 8.50 -9.66 31.99
CA GLU A 261 8.20 -8.28 32.43
C GLU A 261 7.47 -7.50 31.33
N LEU A 262 7.92 -7.61 30.08
CA LEU A 262 7.28 -6.94 28.95
C LEU A 262 5.90 -7.54 28.65
N ALA A 263 5.75 -8.86 28.71
CA ALA A 263 4.46 -9.52 28.55
C ALA A 263 3.47 -9.07 29.62
N GLU A 264 3.89 -8.95 30.88
CA GLU A 264 3.05 -8.45 31.96
C GLU A 264 2.61 -6.99 31.72
N LEU A 265 3.55 -6.11 31.35
CA LEU A 265 3.25 -4.68 31.14
C LEU A 265 2.35 -4.43 29.92
N THR A 266 2.50 -5.23 28.88
CA THR A 266 1.91 -4.96 27.57
C THR A 266 0.73 -5.87 27.23
N GLN A 267 0.62 -7.02 27.92
CA GLN A 267 -0.27 -8.14 27.63
C GLN A 267 -0.06 -8.75 26.23
N ILE A 268 1.10 -8.48 25.61
CA ILE A 268 1.54 -9.14 24.37
C ILE A 268 2.05 -10.54 24.72
N ASP A 269 1.77 -11.52 23.88
CA ASP A 269 2.26 -12.89 24.08
C ASP A 269 3.80 -12.94 24.13
N GLU A 270 4.35 -13.67 25.11
CA GLU A 270 5.79 -13.76 25.35
C GLU A 270 6.58 -14.24 24.12
N PHE A 271 5.96 -15.06 23.27
CA PHE A 271 6.52 -15.51 22.01
C PHE A 271 7.09 -14.35 21.17
N TYR A 272 6.35 -13.23 21.07
CA TYR A 272 6.79 -12.09 20.27
C TYR A 272 8.03 -11.42 20.87
N PHE A 273 8.18 -11.38 22.19
CA PHE A 273 9.38 -10.82 22.83
C PHE A 273 10.62 -11.68 22.58
N HIS A 274 10.49 -13.01 22.55
CA HIS A 274 11.57 -13.89 22.13
C HIS A 274 12.01 -13.62 20.68
N LYS A 275 11.04 -13.38 19.79
CA LYS A 275 11.33 -13.01 18.39
C LYS A 275 11.97 -11.63 18.25
N LEU A 276 11.51 -10.63 18.98
CA LEU A 276 12.14 -9.31 19.00
C LEU A 276 13.55 -9.35 19.61
N ARG A 277 13.77 -10.21 20.62
CA ARG A 277 15.10 -10.46 21.18
C ARG A 277 16.03 -11.07 20.15
N ASN A 278 15.56 -12.03 19.35
CA ASN A 278 16.34 -12.59 18.26
C ASN A 278 16.76 -11.52 17.25
N ILE A 279 15.84 -10.62 16.87
CA ILE A 279 16.14 -9.49 15.98
C ILE A 279 17.23 -8.59 16.60
N TYR A 280 17.12 -8.27 17.88
CA TYR A 280 18.14 -7.50 18.60
C TYR A 280 19.50 -8.22 18.66
N ASN A 281 19.52 -9.51 18.97
CA ASN A 281 20.77 -10.29 19.01
C ASN A 281 21.42 -10.35 17.62
N LEU A 282 20.63 -10.54 16.56
CA LEU A 282 21.11 -10.46 15.17
C LEU A 282 21.72 -9.09 14.85
N GLU A 283 21.14 -8.00 15.36
CA GLU A 283 21.69 -6.64 15.22
C GLU A 283 23.08 -6.53 15.88
N VAL A 284 23.18 -6.96 17.14
CA VAL A 284 24.43 -6.94 17.93
C VAL A 284 25.50 -7.80 17.27
N ASP A 285 25.17 -9.03 16.91
CA ASP A 285 26.12 -9.96 16.33
C ASP A 285 26.57 -9.51 14.94
N THR A 286 25.65 -9.00 14.11
CA THR A 286 26.01 -8.46 12.80
C THR A 286 26.96 -7.28 12.96
N ALA A 287 26.70 -6.35 13.90
CA ALA A 287 27.57 -5.21 14.16
C ALA A 287 28.97 -5.65 14.64
N ALA A 288 29.06 -6.70 15.47
CA ALA A 288 30.32 -7.21 16.00
C ALA A 288 31.22 -7.88 14.93
N HIS A 289 30.64 -8.38 13.83
CA HIS A 289 31.34 -9.14 12.79
C HIS A 289 31.35 -8.39 11.45
N ALA A 290 31.74 -7.12 11.48
CA ALA A 290 31.79 -6.28 10.29
C ALA A 290 32.71 -6.87 9.20
N GLY A 291 32.16 -7.05 7.99
CA GLY A 291 32.88 -7.60 6.84
C GLY A 291 32.94 -9.13 6.78
N ASP A 292 32.34 -9.85 7.72
CA ASP A 292 32.23 -11.31 7.67
C ASP A 292 31.07 -11.76 6.74
N ASN A 293 31.36 -12.68 5.81
CA ASN A 293 30.37 -13.19 4.85
C ASN A 293 29.33 -14.12 5.49
N ASP A 294 29.68 -14.86 6.54
CA ASP A 294 28.73 -15.77 7.20
C ASP A 294 27.67 -14.95 7.95
N TRP A 295 28.12 -13.89 8.63
CA TRP A 295 27.22 -12.93 9.28
C TRP A 295 26.45 -12.07 8.28
N LEU A 296 27.05 -11.73 7.14
CA LEU A 296 26.32 -11.11 6.02
C LEU A 296 25.16 -11.99 5.56
N GLN A 297 25.43 -13.27 5.26
CA GLN A 297 24.42 -14.21 4.80
C GLN A 297 23.31 -14.40 5.85
N ARG A 298 23.69 -14.51 7.12
CA ARG A 298 22.73 -14.64 8.22
C ARG A 298 21.85 -13.39 8.35
N ALA A 299 22.43 -12.20 8.33
CA ALA A 299 21.68 -10.94 8.40
C ALA A 299 20.71 -10.82 7.20
N LYS A 300 21.18 -11.15 6.00
CA LYS A 300 20.37 -11.18 4.78
C LYS A 300 19.19 -12.15 4.87
N TYR A 301 19.44 -13.37 5.35
CA TYR A 301 18.40 -14.39 5.57
C TYR A 301 17.29 -13.90 6.50
N TYR A 302 17.64 -13.19 7.58
CA TYR A 302 16.64 -12.59 8.48
C TYR A 302 16.10 -11.24 8.01
N GLY A 303 16.34 -10.85 6.75
CA GLY A 303 15.69 -9.70 6.12
C GLY A 303 16.36 -8.35 6.35
N PHE A 304 17.60 -8.29 6.86
CA PHE A 304 18.33 -7.04 7.01
C PHE A 304 18.65 -6.44 5.63
N SER A 305 18.41 -5.12 5.47
CA SER A 305 18.75 -4.42 4.23
C SER A 305 20.24 -4.14 4.12
N ASP A 306 20.72 -3.90 2.89
CA ASP A 306 22.08 -3.37 2.69
C ASP A 306 22.32 -2.06 3.44
N GLY A 307 21.30 -1.20 3.52
CA GLY A 307 21.38 0.07 4.25
C GLY A 307 21.54 -0.14 5.76
N LEU A 308 20.80 -1.08 6.35
CA LEU A 308 20.91 -1.41 7.76
C LEU A 308 22.28 -2.01 8.09
N ILE A 309 22.71 -3.01 7.33
CA ILE A 309 24.02 -3.65 7.52
C ILE A 309 25.13 -2.60 7.35
N ALA A 310 25.01 -1.72 6.36
CA ALA A 310 25.96 -0.63 6.15
C ALA A 310 26.04 0.31 7.36
N GLN A 311 24.90 0.63 8.00
CA GLN A 311 24.89 1.42 9.23
C GLN A 311 25.60 0.69 10.38
N LEU A 312 25.31 -0.61 10.58
CA LEU A 312 25.92 -1.41 11.64
C LEU A 312 27.44 -1.56 11.46
N TRP A 313 27.89 -1.73 10.21
CA TRP A 313 29.31 -1.88 9.85
C TRP A 313 30.03 -0.55 9.59
N GLN A 314 29.34 0.59 9.74
CA GLN A 314 29.87 1.92 9.48
C GLN A 314 30.47 2.07 8.06
N THR A 315 29.78 1.50 7.07
CA THR A 315 30.15 1.53 5.64
C THR A 315 29.00 2.10 4.81
N ASN A 316 29.05 1.95 3.49
CA ASN A 316 27.98 2.34 2.58
C ASN A 316 27.25 1.11 2.02
N ALA A 317 25.98 1.29 1.65
CA ALA A 317 25.12 0.20 1.15
C ALA A 317 25.68 -0.46 -0.12
N ASP A 318 26.38 0.29 -0.98
CA ASP A 318 26.95 -0.24 -2.21
C ASP A 318 28.11 -1.19 -1.93
N ALA A 319 28.90 -0.94 -0.88
CA ALA A 319 29.95 -1.84 -0.43
C ALA A 319 29.39 -3.17 0.09
N VAL A 320 28.34 -3.12 0.91
CA VAL A 320 27.66 -4.34 1.41
C VAL A 320 27.06 -5.14 0.26
N MET A 321 26.39 -4.47 -0.67
CA MET A 321 25.81 -5.09 -1.86
C MET A 321 26.89 -5.76 -2.72
N ASN A 322 28.00 -5.07 -3.00
CA ASN A 322 29.11 -5.64 -3.77
C ASN A 322 29.75 -6.86 -3.07
N GLN A 323 29.89 -6.79 -1.74
CA GLN A 323 30.38 -7.91 -0.95
C GLN A 323 29.43 -9.12 -1.04
N ALA A 324 28.13 -8.90 -0.87
CA ALA A 324 27.11 -9.93 -1.00
C ALA A 324 27.15 -10.60 -2.38
N HIS A 325 27.20 -9.81 -3.45
CA HIS A 325 27.33 -10.32 -4.82
C HIS A 325 28.61 -11.14 -5.03
N THR A 326 29.76 -10.66 -4.52
CA THR A 326 31.05 -11.34 -4.67
C THR A 326 31.07 -12.67 -3.92
N ALA A 327 30.40 -12.73 -2.76
CA ALA A 327 30.26 -13.94 -1.95
C ALA A 327 29.16 -14.89 -2.46
N GLY A 328 28.41 -14.55 -3.51
CA GLY A 328 27.29 -15.35 -4.01
C GLY A 328 26.05 -15.33 -3.10
N ILE A 329 25.95 -14.35 -2.19
CA ILE A 329 24.81 -14.13 -1.29
C ILE A 329 23.74 -13.34 -2.07
N ILE A 330 22.98 -14.04 -2.89
CA ILE A 330 21.92 -13.48 -3.73
C ILE A 330 20.54 -13.91 -3.22
N PRO A 331 19.51 -13.07 -3.37
CA PRO A 331 18.15 -13.45 -3.00
C PRO A 331 17.63 -14.55 -3.95
N THR A 332 16.92 -15.50 -3.35
CA THR A 332 16.04 -16.44 -4.03
C THR A 332 14.60 -15.97 -3.91
N TYR A 333 13.76 -16.34 -4.87
CA TYR A 333 12.35 -15.97 -4.88
C TYR A 333 11.48 -17.21 -4.76
N LYS A 334 10.66 -17.23 -3.72
CA LYS A 334 9.72 -18.31 -3.37
C LYS A 334 8.31 -17.92 -3.77
N THR A 335 7.54 -18.89 -4.20
CA THR A 335 6.17 -18.70 -4.67
C THR A 335 5.22 -18.55 -3.47
N VAL A 336 4.24 -17.66 -3.60
CA VAL A 336 3.11 -17.61 -2.67
C VAL A 336 1.99 -18.46 -3.23
N GLU A 337 1.91 -19.70 -2.78
CA GLU A 337 0.91 -20.67 -3.22
C GLU A 337 0.21 -21.33 -2.01
N PRO A 338 -1.01 -21.87 -2.19
CA PRO A 338 -1.89 -22.22 -1.08
C PRO A 338 -1.69 -23.61 -0.50
N THR A 339 -0.64 -24.35 -0.87
CA THR A 339 -0.51 -25.80 -0.60
C THR A 339 0.79 -26.19 0.10
N ALA A 340 1.62 -25.23 0.47
CA ALA A 340 2.95 -25.44 1.05
C ALA A 340 3.84 -26.40 0.23
N GLY A 341 3.80 -26.28 -1.10
CA GLY A 341 4.58 -27.09 -2.03
C GLY A 341 4.00 -28.48 -2.34
N GLU A 342 2.81 -28.82 -1.84
CA GLU A 342 2.17 -30.13 -2.10
C GLU A 342 1.87 -30.33 -3.60
N PHE A 343 1.45 -29.27 -4.29
CA PHE A 343 1.11 -29.33 -5.71
C PHE A 343 2.01 -28.42 -6.54
N SER A 344 2.27 -28.85 -7.79
CA SER A 344 2.92 -28.01 -8.79
C SER A 344 1.94 -26.96 -9.31
N GLU A 345 1.69 -25.93 -8.51
CA GLU A 345 0.94 -24.74 -8.92
C GLU A 345 1.85 -23.74 -9.63
N VAL A 346 1.29 -22.98 -10.59
CA VAL A 346 2.01 -21.89 -11.27
C VAL A 346 1.34 -20.58 -10.87
N VAL A 347 1.52 -20.19 -9.61
CA VAL A 347 1.09 -18.88 -9.12
C VAL A 347 2.21 -17.87 -9.42
N PRO A 348 1.95 -16.78 -10.17
CA PRO A 348 3.01 -15.86 -10.57
C PRO A 348 3.27 -14.79 -9.51
N THR A 349 3.20 -15.14 -8.22
CA THR A 349 3.37 -14.23 -7.09
C THR A 349 4.50 -14.75 -6.22
N PHE A 350 5.48 -13.89 -5.94
CA PHE A 350 6.73 -14.28 -5.30
C PHE A 350 7.10 -13.34 -4.14
N TYR A 351 7.92 -13.85 -3.23
CA TYR A 351 8.64 -13.06 -2.23
C TYR A 351 10.11 -13.51 -2.19
N SER A 352 11.01 -12.62 -1.79
CA SER A 352 12.44 -12.89 -1.63
C SER A 352 12.74 -13.54 -0.29
N THR A 353 13.73 -14.43 -0.30
CA THR A 353 14.41 -14.99 0.88
C THR A 353 15.82 -15.47 0.47
N TYR A 354 16.61 -16.00 1.40
CA TYR A 354 17.98 -16.49 1.12
C TYR A 354 18.09 -18.00 1.35
N GLU A 355 17.30 -18.77 0.59
CA GLU A 355 17.36 -20.23 0.59
C GLU A 355 18.15 -20.76 -0.63
N LEU A 356 18.12 -22.08 -0.85
CA LEU A 356 18.89 -22.74 -1.90
C LEU A 356 18.23 -22.68 -3.28
N GLU A 357 16.90 -22.82 -3.33
CA GLU A 357 16.15 -22.91 -4.58
C GLU A 357 15.45 -21.59 -4.92
N ASN A 358 15.68 -21.09 -6.13
CA ASN A 358 14.93 -19.97 -6.70
C ASN A 358 13.83 -20.47 -7.64
N GLU A 359 12.57 -20.15 -7.32
CA GLU A 359 11.39 -20.61 -8.05
C GLU A 359 10.96 -19.61 -9.13
N SER A 360 11.38 -18.35 -9.03
CA SER A 360 11.09 -17.36 -10.07
C SER A 360 12.09 -17.43 -11.23
N ARG A 361 11.57 -17.38 -12.45
CA ARG A 361 12.36 -17.38 -13.69
C ARG A 361 12.05 -16.15 -14.53
N PRO A 362 13.01 -15.57 -15.28
CA PRO A 362 12.76 -14.40 -16.11
C PRO A 362 11.50 -14.57 -16.98
N LEU A 363 10.61 -13.59 -16.96
CA LEU A 363 9.30 -13.72 -17.60
C LEU A 363 9.37 -13.71 -19.13
N SER A 364 10.13 -12.76 -19.69
CA SER A 364 10.40 -12.63 -21.14
C SER A 364 11.44 -11.54 -21.41
N ASP A 365 11.98 -11.48 -22.63
CA ASP A 365 12.87 -10.38 -23.05
C ASP A 365 12.15 -9.03 -23.24
N LYS A 366 10.80 -9.05 -23.35
CA LYS A 366 9.96 -7.86 -23.53
C LYS A 366 9.14 -7.59 -22.27
N THR A 367 9.86 -7.45 -21.16
CA THR A 367 9.28 -7.24 -19.83
C THR A 367 9.46 -5.79 -19.37
N ALA A 368 8.42 -5.26 -18.74
CA ALA A 368 8.46 -4.01 -17.98
C ALA A 368 8.31 -4.34 -16.48
N LEU A 369 9.20 -3.78 -15.66
CA LEU A 369 9.07 -3.76 -14.21
C LEU A 369 8.31 -2.50 -13.80
N ILE A 370 7.28 -2.65 -12.97
CA ILE A 370 6.46 -1.56 -12.45
C ILE A 370 6.64 -1.50 -10.93
N VAL A 371 7.35 -0.48 -10.47
CA VAL A 371 7.38 -0.10 -9.05
C VAL A 371 6.13 0.72 -8.77
N THR A 372 5.29 0.30 -7.84
CA THR A 372 4.03 1.02 -7.56
C THR A 372 4.18 2.03 -6.43
N THR A 373 3.07 2.53 -5.88
CA THR A 373 3.09 3.52 -4.80
C THR A 373 3.41 2.95 -3.42
N GLY A 374 3.35 1.62 -3.22
CA GLY A 374 3.56 0.98 -1.93
C GLY A 374 2.42 1.26 -0.95
N ALA A 375 2.74 1.30 0.34
CA ALA A 375 1.78 1.52 1.42
C ALA A 375 0.93 2.80 1.23
N PHE A 376 -0.38 2.71 1.43
CA PHE A 376 -1.25 3.88 1.43
C PHE A 376 -0.88 4.85 2.55
N ARG A 377 -0.86 6.14 2.21
CA ARG A 377 -0.65 7.28 3.11
C ARG A 377 -1.65 8.39 2.78
N LEU A 378 -1.82 9.34 3.70
CA LEU A 378 -2.65 10.52 3.46
C LEU A 378 -2.18 11.26 2.20
N GLY A 379 -3.13 11.55 1.30
CA GLY A 379 -2.87 12.16 0.00
C GLY A 379 -3.40 11.30 -1.13
N ASP A 380 -2.53 10.59 -1.82
CA ASP A 380 -2.81 9.98 -3.12
C ASP A 380 -2.70 8.45 -3.17
N GLY A 381 -2.71 7.76 -2.03
CA GLY A 381 -2.49 6.31 -1.96
C GLY A 381 -3.30 5.51 -2.99
N ALA A 382 -4.63 5.53 -2.88
CA ALA A 382 -5.53 4.79 -3.77
C ALA A 382 -5.51 5.32 -5.22
N ALA A 383 -5.42 6.64 -5.40
CA ALA A 383 -5.35 7.24 -6.73
C ALA A 383 -4.06 6.85 -7.47
N GLY A 384 -2.94 6.77 -6.75
CA GLY A 384 -1.67 6.36 -7.32
C GLY A 384 -1.65 4.90 -7.70
N ASP A 385 -2.22 4.03 -6.87
CA ASP A 385 -2.34 2.61 -7.23
C ASP A 385 -3.30 2.39 -8.42
N TYR A 386 -4.36 3.21 -8.54
CA TYR A 386 -5.21 3.26 -9.73
C TYR A 386 -4.42 3.69 -11.00
N VAL A 387 -3.60 4.75 -10.89
CA VAL A 387 -2.77 5.21 -12.01
C VAL A 387 -1.82 4.10 -12.45
N MET A 388 -1.08 3.50 -11.50
CA MET A 388 -0.12 2.44 -11.81
C MET A 388 -0.80 1.16 -12.33
N SER A 389 -2.00 0.82 -11.83
CA SER A 389 -2.81 -0.28 -12.38
C SER A 389 -3.25 -0.03 -13.81
N THR A 390 -3.54 1.23 -14.15
CA THR A 390 -3.88 1.63 -15.52
C THR A 390 -2.65 1.54 -16.44
N VAL A 391 -1.45 1.87 -15.93
CA VAL A 391 -0.18 1.66 -16.64
C VAL A 391 0.03 0.19 -16.95
N ILE A 392 -0.13 -0.70 -15.97
CA ILE A 392 -0.01 -2.15 -16.15
C ILE A 392 -0.97 -2.65 -17.24
N SER A 393 -2.25 -2.25 -17.17
CA SER A 393 -3.27 -2.64 -18.14
C SER A 393 -2.93 -2.19 -19.57
N GLU A 394 -2.42 -0.96 -19.74
CA GLU A 394 -2.01 -0.48 -21.06
C GLU A 394 -0.78 -1.22 -21.60
N LEU A 395 0.21 -1.53 -20.75
CA LEU A 395 1.36 -2.32 -21.16
C LEU A 395 0.94 -3.71 -21.65
N HIS A 396 0.00 -4.35 -20.95
CA HIS A 396 -0.55 -5.64 -21.36
C HIS A 396 -1.25 -5.56 -22.74
N GLN A 397 -2.02 -4.49 -23.01
CA GLN A 397 -2.64 -4.25 -24.33
C GLN A 397 -1.60 -4.08 -25.46
N GLN A 398 -0.40 -3.62 -25.13
CA GLN A 398 0.72 -3.46 -26.07
C GLN A 398 1.56 -4.75 -26.24
N GLY A 399 1.10 -5.86 -25.65
CA GLY A 399 1.82 -7.13 -25.63
C GLY A 399 3.19 -7.00 -24.96
N ILE A 400 3.28 -6.19 -23.90
CA ILE A 400 4.45 -6.09 -23.02
C ILE A 400 4.13 -6.88 -21.76
N LYS A 401 5.06 -7.75 -21.35
CA LYS A 401 4.91 -8.54 -20.13
C LYS A 401 5.19 -7.68 -18.90
N THR A 402 4.40 -7.85 -17.86
CA THR A 402 4.39 -6.96 -16.70
C THR A 402 4.81 -7.66 -15.43
N VAL A 403 5.87 -7.16 -14.81
CA VAL A 403 6.34 -7.56 -13.47
C VAL A 403 6.03 -6.41 -12.51
N VAL A 404 5.31 -6.68 -11.43
CA VAL A 404 4.93 -5.66 -10.43
C VAL A 404 5.66 -5.91 -9.13
N ILE A 405 6.19 -4.85 -8.51
CA ILE A 405 6.69 -4.89 -7.13
C ILE A 405 5.81 -4.01 -6.22
N ASN A 406 5.18 -4.62 -5.22
CA ASN A 406 4.33 -3.91 -4.26
C ASN A 406 4.15 -4.74 -2.97
N ASN A 407 4.01 -4.07 -1.84
CA ASN A 407 3.82 -4.66 -0.52
C ASN A 407 2.58 -4.13 0.21
N ASN A 408 1.70 -3.40 -0.47
CA ASN A 408 0.45 -2.94 0.13
C ASN A 408 -0.64 -4.03 -0.02
N PRO A 409 -1.16 -4.59 1.07
CA PRO A 409 -2.13 -5.70 1.01
C PRO A 409 -3.44 -5.31 0.29
N ASN A 410 -3.77 -4.03 0.26
CA ASN A 410 -5.01 -3.49 -0.30
C ASN A 410 -4.83 -2.93 -1.72
N ALA A 411 -3.65 -3.12 -2.33
CA ALA A 411 -3.39 -2.61 -3.67
C ALA A 411 -4.15 -3.38 -4.75
N ILE A 412 -4.82 -2.62 -5.62
CA ILE A 412 -5.42 -3.08 -6.87
C ILE A 412 -4.33 -3.63 -7.78
N SER A 413 -3.15 -3.02 -7.81
CA SER A 413 -2.02 -3.47 -8.66
C SER A 413 -1.55 -4.91 -8.36
N LEU A 414 -1.92 -5.47 -7.20
CA LEU A 414 -1.64 -6.86 -6.84
C LEU A 414 -2.75 -7.84 -7.28
N ILE A 415 -3.83 -7.40 -7.91
CA ILE A 415 -4.85 -8.31 -8.46
C ILE A 415 -4.19 -9.24 -9.49
N PRO A 416 -4.26 -10.58 -9.36
CA PRO A 416 -3.49 -11.51 -10.19
C PRO A 416 -3.81 -11.40 -11.68
N GLN A 417 -5.00 -10.91 -12.04
CA GLN A 417 -5.42 -10.70 -13.42
C GLN A 417 -4.80 -9.46 -14.08
N LEU A 418 -4.27 -8.51 -13.31
CA LEU A 418 -3.71 -7.27 -13.86
C LEU A 418 -2.27 -7.43 -14.31
N ALA A 419 -1.45 -8.18 -13.56
CA ALA A 419 -0.04 -8.38 -13.86
C ALA A 419 0.25 -9.81 -14.31
N ASP A 420 1.30 -9.98 -15.13
CA ASP A 420 1.80 -11.31 -15.50
C ASP A 420 2.60 -11.94 -14.35
N LYS A 421 3.30 -11.13 -13.56
CA LYS A 421 4.07 -11.55 -12.38
C LYS A 421 4.10 -10.47 -11.29
N GLN A 422 4.13 -10.90 -10.03
CA GLN A 422 4.13 -10.03 -8.86
C GLN A 422 5.22 -10.42 -7.86
N TYR A 423 5.85 -9.42 -7.26
CA TYR A 423 6.79 -9.54 -6.15
C TYR A 423 6.25 -8.76 -4.94
N LEU A 424 5.99 -9.47 -3.85
CA LEU A 424 5.49 -8.92 -2.58
C LEU A 424 6.65 -8.45 -1.70
N GLU A 425 7.37 -7.43 -2.16
CA GLU A 425 8.63 -6.99 -1.58
C GLU A 425 8.61 -5.54 -1.06
N PRO A 426 9.43 -5.21 -0.05
CA PRO A 426 9.81 -3.84 0.18
C PRO A 426 10.36 -3.22 -1.12
N GLN A 427 10.06 -1.94 -1.33
CA GLN A 427 10.50 -1.18 -2.51
C GLN A 427 11.83 -0.44 -2.25
N GLU A 428 12.78 -1.07 -1.54
CA GLU A 428 14.12 -0.51 -1.35
C GLU A 428 14.97 -0.78 -2.58
N ILE A 429 16.08 -0.05 -2.72
CA ILE A 429 16.93 -0.16 -3.89
C ILE A 429 17.46 -1.59 -4.09
N SER A 430 17.86 -2.27 -3.01
CA SER A 430 18.39 -3.64 -3.04
C SER A 430 17.36 -4.66 -3.52
N ASP A 431 16.12 -4.55 -3.03
CA ASP A 431 15.04 -5.48 -3.39
C ASP A 431 14.65 -5.31 -4.87
N ILE A 432 14.61 -4.06 -5.33
CA ILE A 432 14.33 -3.71 -6.73
C ILE A 432 15.47 -4.20 -7.64
N LEU A 433 16.74 -4.02 -7.24
CA LEU A 433 17.90 -4.46 -8.02
C LEU A 433 17.94 -5.98 -8.13
N GLY A 434 17.66 -6.74 -7.05
CA GLY A 434 17.57 -8.19 -7.12
C GLY A 434 16.54 -8.66 -8.16
N ILE A 435 15.39 -7.99 -8.24
CA ILE A 435 14.36 -8.30 -9.26
C ILE A 435 14.85 -7.89 -10.66
N ILE A 436 15.54 -6.75 -10.81
CA ILE A 436 16.10 -6.32 -12.10
C ILE A 436 17.16 -7.30 -12.60
N ASP A 437 18.02 -7.81 -11.71
CA ASP A 437 19.08 -8.76 -12.05
C ASP A 437 18.50 -10.10 -12.52
N LEU A 438 17.41 -10.55 -11.89
CA LEU A 438 16.68 -11.75 -12.29
C LEU A 438 15.87 -11.52 -13.58
N GLU A 439 14.97 -10.54 -13.61
CA GLU A 439 13.99 -10.36 -14.69
C GLU A 439 14.56 -9.67 -15.94
N LYS A 440 15.67 -8.93 -15.79
CA LYS A 440 16.29 -8.11 -16.85
C LYS A 440 15.27 -7.27 -17.63
N PRO A 441 14.44 -6.46 -16.95
CA PRO A 441 13.36 -5.73 -17.62
C PRO A 441 13.92 -4.67 -18.57
N ARG A 442 13.30 -4.55 -19.74
CA ARG A 442 13.64 -3.52 -20.74
C ARG A 442 13.22 -2.11 -20.30
N TRP A 443 12.17 -2.03 -19.49
CA TRP A 443 11.63 -0.79 -18.96
C TRP A 443 11.37 -0.89 -17.47
N VAL A 444 11.75 0.14 -16.72
CA VAL A 444 11.41 0.25 -15.29
C VAL A 444 10.54 1.48 -15.08
N PHE A 445 9.26 1.26 -14.77
CA PHE A 445 8.29 2.31 -14.49
C PHE A 445 8.30 2.66 -13.00
N VAL A 446 8.47 3.94 -12.68
CA VAL A 446 8.51 4.44 -11.30
C VAL A 446 7.66 5.70 -11.14
N PRO A 447 6.88 5.85 -10.04
CA PRO A 447 6.12 7.07 -9.77
C PRO A 447 7.05 8.26 -9.49
N GLY A 448 6.70 9.44 -10.01
CA GLY A 448 7.54 10.65 -9.92
C GLY A 448 7.87 11.12 -8.49
N ASN A 449 7.09 10.73 -7.48
CA ASN A 449 7.37 11.07 -6.08
C ASN A 449 8.52 10.26 -5.45
N ARG A 450 9.13 9.31 -6.18
CA ARG A 450 10.21 8.43 -5.69
C ARG A 450 11.60 8.93 -6.11
N LEU A 451 11.88 10.23 -5.92
CA LEU A 451 13.09 10.90 -6.42
C LEU A 451 14.41 10.21 -6.05
N LYS A 452 14.55 9.76 -4.78
CA LYS A 452 15.76 9.05 -4.32
C LYS A 452 15.97 7.73 -5.06
N LEU A 453 14.91 6.94 -5.23
CA LEU A 453 14.95 5.68 -5.95
C LEU A 453 15.27 5.91 -7.43
N ILE A 454 14.59 6.88 -8.06
CA ILE A 454 14.84 7.25 -9.46
C ILE A 454 16.30 7.65 -9.68
N GLY A 455 16.86 8.47 -8.76
CA GLY A 455 18.27 8.86 -8.79
C GLY A 455 19.20 7.65 -8.65
N ALA A 456 18.97 6.78 -7.66
CA ALA A 456 19.78 5.60 -7.41
C ALA A 456 19.80 4.61 -8.59
N LEU A 457 18.65 4.41 -9.24
CA LEU A 457 18.53 3.56 -10.44
C LEU A 457 19.24 4.18 -11.65
N ARG A 458 19.07 5.49 -11.89
CA ARG A 458 19.73 6.18 -13.00
C ARG A 458 21.25 6.23 -12.87
N LEU A 459 21.77 6.37 -11.65
CA LEU A 459 23.21 6.29 -11.37
C LEU A 459 23.80 4.93 -11.75
N ARG A 460 22.97 3.87 -11.81
CA ARG A 460 23.34 2.52 -12.24
C ARG A 460 23.00 2.24 -13.71
N HIS A 461 22.76 3.30 -14.49
CA HIS A 461 22.43 3.22 -15.92
C HIS A 461 21.16 2.42 -16.25
N ILE A 462 20.22 2.30 -15.30
CA ILE A 462 18.94 1.64 -15.51
C ILE A 462 17.99 2.60 -16.26
N ASN A 463 17.31 2.08 -17.28
CA ASN A 463 16.33 2.84 -18.06
C ASN A 463 15.01 3.03 -17.28
N VAL A 464 14.92 4.14 -16.54
CA VAL A 464 13.76 4.48 -15.73
C VAL A 464 12.79 5.39 -16.49
N ILE A 465 11.58 4.89 -16.73
CA ILE A 465 10.43 5.67 -17.19
C ILE A 465 9.69 6.21 -15.97
N VAL A 466 9.57 7.53 -15.87
CA VAL A 466 8.91 8.19 -14.74
C VAL A 466 7.48 8.50 -15.11
N ILE A 467 6.51 7.99 -14.34
CA ILE A 467 5.13 8.46 -14.39
C ILE A 467 5.05 9.74 -13.57
N ASN A 468 5.04 10.87 -14.27
CA ASN A 468 5.21 12.19 -13.66
C ASN A 468 4.10 12.49 -12.65
N LYS A 469 4.49 13.11 -11.54
CA LYS A 469 3.63 13.40 -10.38
C LYS A 469 4.24 14.55 -9.60
N ASP A 470 3.39 15.48 -9.17
CA ASP A 470 3.74 16.44 -8.12
C ASP A 470 2.73 16.39 -6.97
N LYS A 471 3.09 17.00 -5.83
CA LYS A 471 2.11 17.33 -4.80
C LYS A 471 1.15 18.37 -5.37
N ALA A 472 -0.12 18.33 -4.96
CA ALA A 472 -1.04 19.43 -5.25
C ALA A 472 -0.36 20.75 -4.86
N SER A 473 -0.22 21.66 -5.82
CA SER A 473 0.41 22.96 -5.61
C SER A 473 -0.24 23.64 -4.41
N LYS A 474 0.57 24.32 -3.57
CA LYS A 474 0.01 25.21 -2.55
C LYS A 474 -1.03 26.09 -3.24
N ALA A 475 -2.21 26.17 -2.63
CA ALA A 475 -3.34 26.94 -3.12
C ALA A 475 -2.86 28.30 -3.64
N ALA A 476 -3.39 28.67 -4.79
CA ALA A 476 -3.19 29.95 -5.43
C ALA A 476 -3.16 31.09 -4.39
N GLN A 477 -2.18 31.98 -4.47
CA GLN A 477 -2.17 33.19 -3.66
C GLN A 477 -3.23 34.16 -4.19
N ASP A 478 -3.69 35.08 -3.34
CA ASP A 478 -4.58 36.17 -3.74
C ASP A 478 -3.95 36.94 -4.92
N GLY A 479 -4.52 36.78 -6.13
CA GLY A 479 -4.00 37.34 -7.38
C GLY A 479 -3.68 36.32 -8.49
N ASP A 480 -3.72 35.02 -8.22
CA ASP A 480 -3.53 33.97 -9.23
C ASP A 480 -4.79 33.78 -10.09
N ARG A 481 -4.66 33.84 -11.42
CA ARG A 481 -5.82 34.01 -12.33
C ARG A 481 -6.11 32.84 -13.28
N PHE A 482 -5.17 31.92 -13.53
CA PHE A 482 -5.37 30.85 -14.53
C PHE A 482 -4.72 29.52 -14.15
N LEU A 483 -5.42 28.41 -14.40
CA LEU A 483 -4.89 27.03 -14.41
C LEU A 483 -4.99 26.47 -15.83
N THR A 484 -3.87 26.07 -16.44
CA THR A 484 -3.84 25.37 -17.73
C THR A 484 -3.31 23.94 -17.53
N ARG A 485 -4.06 22.94 -18.00
CA ARG A 485 -3.65 21.52 -18.00
C ARG A 485 -2.98 21.15 -19.31
N ILE A 486 -1.67 20.88 -19.29
CA ILE A 486 -0.84 20.64 -20.47
C ILE A 486 -0.45 19.16 -20.55
N VAL A 487 -0.67 18.54 -21.71
CA VAL A 487 -0.12 17.22 -22.07
C VAL A 487 1.08 17.41 -22.99
N TYR A 488 2.28 17.07 -22.53
CA TYR A 488 3.48 17.19 -23.36
C TYR A 488 3.84 15.89 -24.07
N HIS A 489 4.09 15.97 -25.38
CA HIS A 489 4.81 14.95 -26.15
C HIS A 489 5.68 15.64 -27.21
N THR A 490 6.89 15.12 -27.40
CA THR A 490 7.93 15.57 -28.35
C THR A 490 7.34 16.11 -29.67
N ASN A 491 7.28 17.44 -29.75
CA ASN A 491 6.85 18.31 -30.86
C ASN A 491 5.35 18.62 -31.07
N LYS A 492 4.41 18.16 -30.24
CA LYS A 492 3.02 18.70 -30.23
C LYS A 492 2.37 18.58 -28.84
N ILE A 493 1.95 19.72 -28.29
CA ILE A 493 1.05 19.82 -27.13
C ILE A 493 -0.33 20.19 -27.65
N GLY A 494 -1.39 19.59 -27.11
CA GLY A 494 -2.73 20.12 -27.25
C GLY A 494 -3.65 19.61 -26.15
N VAL A 495 -3.74 20.36 -25.05
CA VAL A 495 -4.97 20.83 -24.41
C VAL A 495 -4.57 22.08 -23.63
N ALA A 496 -5.28 23.19 -23.82
CA ALA A 496 -5.17 24.37 -22.96
C ALA A 496 -6.60 24.73 -22.58
N ASP A 497 -7.04 24.31 -21.40
CA ASP A 497 -8.31 24.76 -20.85
C ASP A 497 -8.00 25.83 -19.80
N PRO A 498 -8.22 27.13 -20.09
CA PRO A 498 -8.09 28.16 -19.08
C PRO A 498 -9.30 28.07 -18.13
N VAL A 499 -9.09 27.50 -16.95
CA VAL A 499 -10.07 27.65 -15.87
C VAL A 499 -9.88 29.05 -15.25
N GLU A 500 -10.82 29.96 -15.51
CA GLU A 500 -10.90 31.30 -14.90
C GLU A 500 -11.18 31.11 -13.39
N ILE A 501 -10.23 31.47 -12.52
CA ILE A 501 -10.48 31.59 -11.08
C ILE A 501 -10.98 33.02 -10.84
N GLY A 502 -12.28 33.23 -11.06
CA GLY A 502 -12.96 34.50 -10.79
C GLY A 502 -13.55 35.20 -12.01
N GLN A 503 -14.70 35.86 -11.81
CA GLN A 503 -15.40 36.64 -12.83
C GLN A 503 -14.61 37.90 -13.19
N THR A 504 -13.78 37.88 -14.22
CA THR A 504 -13.48 39.06 -15.05
C THR A 504 -12.71 38.63 -16.29
N ALA A 505 -13.27 38.91 -17.47
CA ALA A 505 -12.61 38.70 -18.75
C ALA A 505 -11.30 39.52 -18.81
N TYR A 506 -10.16 38.84 -18.96
CA TYR A 506 -8.88 39.48 -19.22
C TYR A 506 -8.35 39.00 -20.58
N GLU A 507 -7.91 39.94 -21.41
CA GLU A 507 -7.15 39.65 -22.63
C GLU A 507 -5.75 39.16 -22.26
N ALA A 508 -5.20 38.20 -23.02
CA ALA A 508 -3.87 37.66 -22.78
C ALA A 508 -2.82 38.80 -22.80
N PRO A 509 -1.93 38.90 -21.79
CA PRO A 509 -0.99 40.02 -21.71
C PRO A 509 0.04 39.94 -22.85
N THR A 510 0.20 41.03 -23.57
CA THR A 510 1.25 41.28 -24.59
C THR A 510 2.62 41.61 -23.96
N HIS A 511 2.88 41.15 -22.74
CA HIS A 511 4.06 41.55 -21.95
C HIS A 511 5.06 40.41 -21.72
N THR A 512 6.32 40.80 -21.51
CA THR A 512 7.48 39.94 -21.33
C THR A 512 7.31 39.01 -20.12
N LEU A 513 7.28 37.70 -20.37
CA LEU A 513 7.15 36.65 -19.35
C LEU A 513 8.45 36.52 -18.55
N GLN A 514 8.37 36.57 -17.22
CA GLN A 514 9.47 36.13 -16.34
C GLN A 514 9.11 34.76 -15.75
N VAL A 515 9.90 33.75 -16.11
CA VAL A 515 9.70 32.36 -15.71
C VAL A 515 10.46 32.09 -14.42
N GLU A 516 9.75 31.84 -13.31
CA GLU A 516 10.35 31.33 -12.08
C GLU A 516 10.02 29.84 -11.92
N ASN A 517 10.96 28.97 -12.28
CA ASN A 517 10.82 27.52 -12.16
C ASN A 517 11.09 27.06 -10.73
N GLN A 518 10.06 26.62 -10.02
CA GLN A 518 10.24 25.91 -8.75
C GLN A 518 10.37 24.40 -8.99
N GLY A 519 11.60 23.93 -9.22
CA GLY A 519 12.02 22.59 -8.77
C GLY A 519 11.83 21.39 -9.71
N VAL A 520 11.53 21.56 -11.00
CA VAL A 520 11.51 20.45 -11.97
C VAL A 520 12.81 20.41 -12.79
N PRO A 521 13.61 19.32 -12.73
CA PRO A 521 14.82 19.19 -13.54
C PRO A 521 14.49 19.16 -15.04
N GLY A 522 15.03 20.11 -15.81
CA GLY A 522 14.91 20.15 -17.27
C GLY A 522 13.88 21.14 -17.84
N ILE A 523 13.34 22.06 -17.04
CA ILE A 523 12.58 23.21 -17.55
C ILE A 523 13.54 24.38 -17.74
N ASP A 524 14.04 24.56 -18.96
CA ASP A 524 14.65 25.82 -19.36
C ASP A 524 13.57 26.74 -19.93
N ALA A 525 13.76 28.05 -19.77
CA ALA A 525 12.82 29.10 -20.12
C ALA A 525 12.33 29.03 -21.58
N GLU A 526 11.07 28.63 -21.78
CA GLU A 526 10.09 29.13 -22.78
C GLU A 526 8.87 28.18 -22.83
N PRO A 527 7.66 28.65 -23.20
CA PRO A 527 6.50 27.80 -23.44
C PRO A 527 6.78 26.85 -24.63
N GLY A 528 7.38 25.70 -24.35
CA GLY A 528 7.84 24.76 -25.37
C GLY A 528 8.99 23.84 -24.95
N ALA A 529 9.71 24.17 -23.87
CA ALA A 529 10.91 23.47 -23.44
C ALA A 529 10.70 22.39 -22.35
N MET A 530 9.53 21.74 -22.28
CA MET A 530 9.39 20.58 -21.39
C MET A 530 10.13 19.38 -22.01
N ARG A 531 11.19 18.89 -21.36
CA ARG A 531 11.99 17.77 -21.91
C ARG A 531 11.39 16.39 -21.67
N GLN A 532 10.32 16.28 -20.88
CA GLN A 532 9.69 15.00 -20.52
C GLN A 532 8.20 15.01 -20.85
N SER A 533 7.72 13.91 -21.43
CA SER A 533 6.29 13.70 -21.66
C SER A 533 5.56 13.50 -20.33
N GLY A 534 4.41 14.16 -20.16
CA GLY A 534 3.70 14.16 -18.88
C GLY A 534 2.46 15.03 -18.86
N PHE A 535 1.66 14.89 -17.79
CA PHE A 535 0.57 15.81 -17.45
C PHE A 535 1.05 16.90 -16.50
N TYR A 536 0.81 18.16 -16.84
CA TYR A 536 1.26 19.31 -16.06
C TYR A 536 0.13 20.31 -15.82
N ASN A 537 0.15 20.96 -14.66
CA ASN A 537 -0.63 22.14 -14.31
C ASN A 537 0.27 23.37 -14.42
N THR A 538 -0.11 24.35 -15.22
CA THR A 538 0.57 25.65 -15.34
C THR A 538 -0.31 26.75 -14.76
N LEU A 539 0.19 27.41 -13.72
CA LEU A 539 -0.43 28.56 -13.07
C LEU A 539 0.15 29.86 -13.61
N PHE A 540 -0.72 30.85 -13.88
CA PHE A 540 -0.31 32.21 -14.25
C PHE A 540 -0.74 33.22 -13.17
N SER A 541 0.23 33.95 -12.63
CA SER A 541 0.02 35.07 -11.70
C SER A 541 0.33 36.38 -12.40
N ALA A 542 -0.60 37.34 -12.37
CA ALA A 542 -0.38 38.70 -12.85
C ALA A 542 0.17 39.56 -11.70
N LEU A 543 1.46 39.87 -11.74
CA LEU A 543 2.08 40.90 -10.90
C LEU A 543 2.14 42.20 -11.70
N SER A 544 2.11 43.36 -11.06
CA SER A 544 2.13 44.68 -11.70
C SER A 544 3.23 44.78 -12.78
N GLY A 545 2.85 44.65 -14.05
CA GLY A 545 3.75 44.69 -15.22
C GLY A 545 4.45 43.37 -15.62
N HIS A 546 4.25 42.25 -14.91
CA HIS A 546 4.91 40.96 -15.19
C HIS A 546 3.96 39.77 -14.97
N ALA A 547 4.02 38.77 -15.85
CA ALA A 547 3.33 37.49 -15.65
C ALA A 547 4.31 36.43 -15.14
N ARG A 548 4.01 35.83 -13.98
CA ARG A 548 4.75 34.69 -13.41
C ARG A 548 4.05 33.40 -13.83
N MET A 549 4.81 32.47 -14.40
CA MET A 549 4.34 31.15 -14.79
C MET A 549 4.94 30.07 -13.88
N VAL A 550 4.10 29.25 -13.26
CA VAL A 550 4.54 28.13 -12.42
C VAL A 550 3.96 26.83 -12.99
N THR A 551 4.82 25.93 -13.46
CA THR A 551 4.40 24.62 -13.97
C THR A 551 4.74 23.52 -12.97
N THR A 552 3.76 22.69 -12.63
CA THR A 552 3.87 21.54 -11.73
C THR A 552 3.29 20.30 -12.39
N ALA A 553 3.76 19.09 -12.06
CA ALA A 553 3.14 17.88 -12.60
C ALA A 553 1.77 17.63 -11.94
N LEU A 554 0.84 17.05 -12.71
CA LEU A 554 -0.51 16.80 -12.21
C LEU A 554 -0.48 15.76 -11.07
N PRO A 555 -1.14 16.00 -9.93
CA PRO A 555 -1.28 14.99 -8.89
C PRO A 555 -2.05 13.76 -9.40
N PHE A 556 -1.70 12.58 -8.91
CA PHE A 556 -2.40 11.34 -9.30
C PHE A 556 -3.90 11.36 -8.97
N THR A 557 -4.31 12.06 -7.92
CA THR A 557 -5.73 12.27 -7.59
C THR A 557 -6.46 13.04 -8.67
N GLU A 558 -5.86 14.10 -9.18
CA GLU A 558 -6.43 14.87 -10.30
C GLU A 558 -6.40 14.09 -11.60
N LEU A 559 -5.33 13.34 -11.87
CA LEU A 559 -5.25 12.49 -13.07
C LEU A 559 -6.32 11.39 -13.07
N ALA A 560 -6.54 10.75 -11.91
CA ALA A 560 -7.61 9.77 -11.74
C ALA A 560 -9.00 10.40 -11.91
N LEU A 561 -9.19 11.60 -11.36
CA LEU A 561 -10.43 12.37 -11.52
C LEU A 561 -10.67 12.75 -12.98
N LEU A 562 -9.65 13.25 -13.68
CA LEU A 562 -9.73 13.58 -15.11
C LEU A 562 -10.15 12.36 -15.92
N ASN A 563 -9.51 11.20 -15.69
CA ASN A 563 -9.85 9.96 -16.37
C ASN A 563 -11.33 9.59 -16.18
N LYS A 564 -11.81 9.66 -14.93
CA LYS A 564 -13.20 9.33 -14.60
C LYS A 564 -14.20 10.37 -15.09
N GLY A 565 -13.87 11.66 -14.98
CA GLY A 565 -14.75 12.78 -15.29
C GLY A 565 -14.93 13.02 -16.79
N THR A 566 -13.88 12.81 -17.59
CA THR A 566 -13.97 13.00 -19.04
C THR A 566 -14.29 11.71 -19.80
N GLY A 567 -14.18 10.54 -19.16
CA GLY A 567 -14.29 9.24 -19.82
C GLY A 567 -13.13 8.91 -20.77
N ILE A 568 -12.09 9.75 -20.82
CA ILE A 568 -10.90 9.55 -21.65
C ILE A 568 -9.79 8.96 -20.78
N ASN A 569 -9.20 7.85 -21.23
CA ASN A 569 -8.06 7.25 -20.56
C ASN A 569 -6.77 8.03 -20.82
N TRP A 570 -6.61 9.14 -20.09
CA TRP A 570 -5.43 10.01 -20.12
C TRP A 570 -4.14 9.27 -19.77
N ILE A 571 -4.19 8.34 -18.81
CA ILE A 571 -3.03 7.56 -18.38
C ILE A 571 -2.55 6.65 -19.53
N ARG A 572 -3.48 6.01 -20.26
CA ARG A 572 -3.15 5.25 -21.48
C ARG A 572 -2.43 6.12 -22.51
N LEU A 573 -2.95 7.32 -22.77
CA LEU A 573 -2.35 8.23 -23.74
C LEU A 573 -0.90 8.56 -23.35
N LEU A 574 -0.66 8.84 -22.06
CA LEU A 574 0.68 9.08 -21.53
C LEU A 574 1.59 7.87 -21.69
N VAL A 575 1.14 6.65 -21.36
CA VAL A 575 1.96 5.44 -21.49
C VAL A 575 2.34 5.19 -22.95
N ARG A 576 1.40 5.36 -23.89
CA ARG A 576 1.69 5.23 -25.33
C ARG A 576 2.67 6.29 -25.82
N ALA A 577 2.52 7.52 -25.35
CA ALA A 577 3.46 8.61 -25.58
C ALA A 577 4.87 8.26 -25.08
N LEU A 578 5.01 7.80 -23.83
CA LEU A 578 6.29 7.42 -23.23
C LEU A 578 6.97 6.22 -23.93
N LEU A 579 6.20 5.43 -24.68
CA LEU A 579 6.69 4.29 -25.45
C LEU A 579 6.86 4.59 -26.95
N ASP A 580 6.59 5.82 -27.40
CA ASP A 580 6.53 6.21 -28.82
C ASP A 580 5.55 5.36 -29.65
N LYS A 581 4.41 4.98 -29.07
CA LYS A 581 3.35 4.13 -29.67
C LYS A 581 1.99 4.81 -29.82
N THR A 582 1.98 6.13 -30.00
CA THR A 582 0.72 6.87 -30.18
C THR A 582 -0.01 6.48 -31.48
N THR A 583 -1.32 6.28 -31.39
CA THR A 583 -2.19 5.87 -32.51
C THR A 583 -2.94 7.05 -33.13
N ALA A 584 -3.58 6.84 -34.28
CA ALA A 584 -4.48 7.84 -34.88
C ALA A 584 -5.70 8.14 -33.98
N ALA A 585 -6.19 7.14 -33.24
CA ALA A 585 -7.25 7.34 -32.25
C ALA A 585 -6.77 8.20 -31.08
N ASP A 586 -5.55 7.97 -30.58
CA ASP A 586 -4.96 8.79 -29.51
C ASP A 586 -4.84 10.26 -29.94
N ARG A 587 -4.42 10.52 -31.18
CA ARG A 587 -4.39 11.86 -31.76
C ARG A 587 -5.80 12.47 -31.90
N ARG A 588 -6.81 11.66 -32.20
CA ARG A 588 -8.21 12.11 -32.26
C ARG A 588 -8.71 12.48 -30.86
N ASP A 589 -8.49 11.63 -29.86
CA ASP A 589 -8.92 11.87 -28.47
C ASP A 589 -8.27 13.15 -27.91
N LEU A 590 -7.01 13.42 -28.26
CA LEU A 590 -6.32 14.67 -27.91
C LEU A 590 -6.89 15.89 -28.65
N ASN A 591 -7.23 15.75 -29.94
CA ASN A 591 -7.70 16.86 -30.77
C ASN A 591 -9.22 17.12 -30.69
N GLN A 592 -10.02 16.16 -30.23
CA GLN A 592 -11.49 16.19 -30.24
C GLN A 592 -12.11 15.88 -28.86
N GLY A 593 -11.31 15.68 -27.81
CA GLY A 593 -11.81 15.47 -26.46
C GLY A 593 -12.64 16.66 -25.94
N PRO A 594 -13.32 16.55 -24.79
CA PRO A 594 -14.23 17.57 -24.28
C PRO A 594 -13.58 18.95 -24.12
N PHE A 595 -12.25 19.01 -24.01
CA PHE A 595 -11.49 20.26 -23.94
C PHE A 595 -11.21 20.94 -25.30
N ALA A 596 -11.39 20.24 -26.43
CA ALA A 596 -11.32 20.84 -27.76
C ALA A 596 -12.55 21.71 -28.08
N THR A 597 -13.65 21.50 -27.34
CA THR A 597 -14.93 22.20 -27.51
C THR A 597 -15.49 22.82 -26.24
N ALA A 598 -14.83 22.66 -25.07
CA ALA A 598 -15.28 23.26 -23.82
C ALA A 598 -15.17 24.79 -23.90
N THR A 599 -16.29 25.45 -24.13
CA THR A 599 -16.44 26.88 -23.86
C THR A 599 -16.35 27.12 -22.36
N LYS A 600 -15.60 28.18 -21.99
CA LYS A 600 -15.51 28.79 -20.64
C LYS A 600 -16.76 28.51 -19.78
N GLY A 601 -16.69 27.56 -18.84
CA GLY A 601 -17.66 27.46 -17.74
C GLY A 601 -18.31 26.12 -17.40
N GLU A 602 -17.93 24.98 -18.01
CA GLU A 602 -18.73 23.74 -17.85
C GLU A 602 -18.21 22.66 -16.89
N VAL A 603 -17.01 22.77 -16.30
CA VAL A 603 -16.51 21.80 -15.32
C VAL A 603 -16.02 22.50 -14.07
N GLU A 604 -16.77 22.37 -12.98
CA GLU A 604 -16.39 22.91 -11.68
C GLU A 604 -16.07 21.74 -10.72
N MET A 605 -14.92 21.81 -10.04
CA MET A 605 -14.69 20.97 -8.87
C MET A 605 -15.59 21.50 -7.76
N VAL A 606 -16.65 20.76 -7.44
CA VAL A 606 -17.44 21.08 -6.25
C VAL A 606 -16.73 20.43 -5.08
N ASP A 607 -15.86 21.20 -4.43
CA ASP A 607 -15.40 20.84 -3.10
C ASP A 607 -16.60 21.03 -2.16
N VAL A 608 -17.21 19.92 -1.72
CA VAL A 608 -18.11 20.01 -0.58
C VAL A 608 -17.22 20.31 0.60
N PRO A 609 -17.35 21.47 1.29
CA PRO A 609 -16.44 21.88 2.34
C PRO A 609 -16.28 20.72 3.33
N VAL A 610 -15.12 20.07 3.26
CA VAL A 610 -14.77 19.06 4.23
C VAL A 610 -14.45 19.84 5.48
N ASN A 611 -15.40 19.87 6.43
CA ASN A 611 -15.12 20.39 7.75
C ASN A 611 -14.08 19.46 8.41
N LEU A 612 -12.81 19.77 8.19
CA LEU A 612 -11.66 19.05 8.71
C LEU A 612 -11.64 19.08 10.25
N GLU A 613 -12.18 20.13 10.88
CA GLU A 613 -12.30 20.22 12.34
C GLU A 613 -13.18 19.09 12.88
N THR A 614 -14.31 18.80 12.23
CA THR A 614 -15.20 17.70 12.67
C THR A 614 -14.65 16.29 12.39
N ARG A 615 -13.68 16.15 11.48
CA ARG A 615 -13.06 14.85 11.11
C ARG A 615 -11.85 14.49 11.97
N TRP A 616 -11.21 15.47 12.59
CA TRP A 616 -9.96 15.31 13.36
C TRP A 616 -10.14 15.58 14.86
N HIS A 617 -11.35 15.45 15.40
CA HIS A 617 -11.49 15.36 16.84
C HIS A 617 -10.92 14.02 17.31
N ALA A 618 -9.97 14.09 18.25
CA ALA A 618 -9.20 12.95 18.78
C ALA A 618 -10.02 11.74 19.28
N ASN A 619 -11.32 11.90 19.49
CA ASN A 619 -12.23 10.87 20.04
C ASN A 619 -13.17 10.25 18.97
N LEU A 620 -12.84 10.41 17.68
CA LEU A 620 -13.73 10.11 16.56
C LEU A 620 -13.06 9.14 15.55
N PRO A 621 -13.63 7.95 15.19
CA PRO A 621 -13.06 7.08 14.16
C PRO A 621 -13.00 7.75 12.78
N LEU A 622 -11.99 7.37 12.01
CA LEU A 622 -11.88 7.61 10.58
C LEU A 622 -13.07 6.93 9.88
N VAL A 623 -13.99 7.72 9.34
CA VAL A 623 -15.04 7.19 8.46
C VAL A 623 -14.37 6.82 7.13
N GLY A 624 -14.40 5.53 6.76
CA GLY A 624 -13.92 5.05 5.47
C GLY A 624 -14.45 5.94 4.34
N ALA A 625 -13.50 6.58 3.65
CA ALA A 625 -13.63 7.31 2.39
C ALA A 625 -15.07 7.57 1.87
N GLN A 626 -15.79 8.52 2.47
CA GLN A 626 -16.67 9.38 1.67
C GLN A 626 -15.84 10.55 1.13
N PHE A 627 -14.96 10.23 0.18
CA PHE A 627 -14.53 11.22 -0.80
C PHE A 627 -15.68 11.38 -1.78
N ARG A 628 -16.60 12.31 -1.49
CA ARG A 628 -17.47 12.86 -2.53
C ARG A 628 -16.68 13.96 -3.24
N LEU A 629 -15.67 13.56 -4.01
CA LEU A 629 -15.18 14.41 -5.10
C LEU A 629 -16.23 14.28 -6.21
N GLY A 630 -17.17 15.21 -6.22
CA GLY A 630 -18.10 15.38 -7.31
C GLY A 630 -17.46 16.29 -8.36
N ALA A 631 -17.37 15.81 -9.61
CA ALA A 631 -17.26 16.72 -10.74
C ALA A 631 -18.69 17.11 -11.11
N LYS A 632 -19.02 18.41 -11.05
CA LYS A 632 -20.23 18.90 -11.69
C LYS A 632 -19.85 19.27 -13.11
N ILE A 633 -20.30 18.46 -14.07
CA ILE A 633 -20.29 18.85 -15.48
C ILE A 633 -21.60 19.61 -15.69
N ASN A 634 -21.52 20.91 -15.90
CA ASN A 634 -22.66 21.76 -16.26
C ASN A 634 -23.01 21.50 -17.73
N THR A 635 -23.39 20.28 -18.11
CA THR A 635 -23.88 20.03 -19.46
C THR A 635 -25.29 20.60 -19.58
N LYS A 636 -25.47 21.67 -20.35
CA LYS A 636 -26.75 21.94 -21.02
C LYS A 636 -26.97 20.94 -22.15
N PHE A 637 -27.05 19.64 -21.85
CA PHE A 637 -27.53 18.62 -22.78
C PHE A 637 -28.50 17.67 -22.06
N PRO A 638 -29.65 17.34 -22.67
CA PRO A 638 -30.72 16.59 -22.05
C PRO A 638 -30.41 15.09 -22.11
N TYR A 639 -29.59 14.59 -21.19
CA TYR A 639 -29.53 13.15 -20.95
C TYR A 639 -29.74 12.89 -19.46
N GLU A 640 -30.93 12.40 -19.13
CA GLU A 640 -31.24 11.79 -17.84
C GLU A 640 -30.38 10.53 -17.69
N PHE A 641 -29.39 10.58 -16.80
CA PHE A 641 -28.76 9.36 -16.30
C PHE A 641 -29.69 8.71 -15.27
N GLN A 642 -30.48 7.73 -15.71
CA GLN A 642 -31.14 6.79 -14.80
C GLN A 642 -30.07 5.86 -14.22
N ILE A 643 -29.77 6.01 -12.93
CA ILE A 643 -29.05 5.00 -12.16
C ILE A 643 -30.05 3.85 -11.94
N ILE A 644 -29.96 2.80 -12.76
CA ILE A 644 -30.66 1.55 -12.50
C ILE A 644 -29.76 0.72 -11.57
N ASN A 645 -30.34 0.34 -10.42
CA ASN A 645 -29.71 -0.43 -9.34
C ASN A 645 -29.04 -1.73 -9.79
#